data_AF-A0A2N1UA02-F1
#
_entry.id   AF-A0A2N1UA02-F1
#
_cell.length_a   1.000
_cell.length_b   1.000
_cell.length_c   1.000
_cell.angle_alpha   90.00
_cell.angle_beta   90.00
_cell.angle_gamma   90.00
#
_symmetry.space_group_name_H-M   'P 1'
#
loop_
_entity.id
_entity.type
_entity.pdbx_description
1 polymer ?
#
loop_
_entity_poly.entity_id
_entity_poly.type
_entity_poly.pdbx_seq_one_letter_code
_entity_poly.pdbx_strand_id
1 'polypeptide(L)'
;MPLNRSLKNLAVWLLQTLVFLLIPVLIFYAGMSHIDDLRYKDRLLSVEQKVEEALASFATHADAEEFMSRTFRRAFLEMIDDKPLPVIRNYHKRLAGGFDYLLWDASNRLIDSSIAPDSIEGNWMTALKTIRTLFAPKGKHYEPPDIELINLRRIFGPQLEITAISDCLSGSSNRLMATDSIGKKPRCWIASFKGLTLVILVKQSAISTSDHGLQYYMNHLHPKDAPFILGFARQDRLTSTAELPDRDFAADILRQHSLKNGLKQATPQAHYFMRIIEDDLTLFAGVSKDSLSSGRNAVLFTSLIVLLLIPYLLMSLRNAINNSSMRLSISRKLLLLFVYSSGLPLTMLFFVGYDYFAQKQYAMFDEIHTQGTSFLKNFDERFKSEEARQIFQVRHALRKLMSAYRNQPLTAPPFREFADKMTADIDDRNDLRIFMVASSAEFIGTNGAVYINKKRIPITSLNISERTRKKKDEEAEAFTSLIKFILSTLNGDMVEAKTATEIEMIAESIMQKSLLEVQNEFLQANDQITFMGLGTSHSRALIELVSMYAGNKYDFLLMASWNENILEHCYVKRQFLNASRNIDNLQLGIISEDAALSFPAELAGNLALREYARKFTQRPVPPRQFITIDHQSYLIMGFRGKQLGGYNLFGLYPTSLIRDQIAREKSRLIGFGLASLILALILGQLLSYSFIFPLRILAEGAEAIQRRDFDKRLPELGRDEFGKMARVFNTTMIDLEELKVAGAVQEHLLPRKLPELEGCQIYARSFSRGDLGGDYYDCFISSANRLCLLTGDVSGHGAGAALIMAMAKAAILKLENLHSSPAELLSRMHQLIATTGQHQLKTMAFQFFNIDVTTRQAIYSNAGSWPPLLISHDQKSVSEISLPGPRLGALKRPHFTSNEISFGKGETLLLYTDGLVKALDMRGQMIGLENFKKMAAENFDPAPQVFFDQLMAAHSLLTGNRELQDDTTLIIVVFN
;
A
#
# COMPACT_ATOMS: atom_id res chain seq x y z
N MET A 1 -42.60 25.41 23.82
CA MET A 1 -41.62 24.44 24.37
C MET A 1 -41.22 23.24 23.47
N PRO A 2 -41.98 22.75 22.45
CA PRO A 2 -41.55 21.58 21.65
C PRO A 2 -40.47 21.89 20.58
N LEU A 3 -40.41 23.13 20.06
CA LEU A 3 -39.46 23.54 19.00
C LEU A 3 -37.99 23.36 19.44
N ASN A 4 -37.69 23.69 20.70
CA ASN A 4 -36.33 23.69 21.25
C ASN A 4 -35.74 22.27 21.42
N ARG A 5 -36.60 21.25 21.63
CA ARG A 5 -36.18 19.84 21.68
C ARG A 5 -35.86 19.29 20.29
N SER A 6 -36.65 19.65 19.27
CA SER A 6 -36.37 19.20 17.89
C SER A 6 -35.06 19.78 17.36
N LEU A 7 -34.78 21.07 17.63
CA LEU A 7 -33.53 21.74 17.26
C LEU A 7 -32.31 21.09 17.92
N LYS A 8 -32.40 20.74 19.21
CA LYS A 8 -31.32 20.06 19.92
C LYS A 8 -31.05 18.67 19.35
N ASN A 9 -32.10 17.90 19.04
CA ASN A 9 -31.96 16.56 18.46
C ASN A 9 -31.40 16.60 17.04
N LEU A 10 -31.79 17.60 16.26
CA LEU A 10 -31.28 17.83 14.91
C LEU A 10 -29.80 18.23 14.95
N ALA A 11 -29.39 19.07 15.91
CA ALA A 11 -27.98 19.41 16.13
C ALA A 11 -27.13 18.20 16.55
N VAL A 12 -27.65 17.34 17.44
CA VAL A 12 -26.98 16.09 17.83
C VAL A 12 -26.85 15.12 16.66
N TRP A 13 -27.91 14.98 15.85
CA TRP A 13 -27.86 14.17 14.63
C TRP A 13 -26.83 14.69 13.63
N LEU A 14 -26.75 16.01 13.45
CA LEU A 14 -25.78 16.65 12.53
C LEU A 14 -24.34 16.40 13.00
N LEU A 15 -24.08 16.53 14.30
CA LEU A 15 -22.78 16.21 14.90
C LEU A 15 -22.42 14.72 14.74
N GLN A 16 -23.35 13.82 15.01
CA GLN A 16 -23.14 12.37 14.83
C GLN A 16 -22.87 12.01 13.37
N THR A 17 -23.62 12.60 12.44
CA THR A 17 -23.42 12.39 11.00
C THR A 17 -22.06 12.90 10.54
N LEU A 18 -21.64 14.06 11.03
CA LEU A 18 -20.33 14.62 10.74
C LEU A 18 -19.21 13.69 11.27
N VAL A 19 -19.29 13.23 12.51
CA VAL A 19 -18.24 12.41 13.12
C VAL A 19 -18.21 10.98 12.54
N PHE A 20 -19.36 10.31 12.46
CA PHE A 20 -19.42 8.88 12.12
C PHE A 20 -19.48 8.57 10.63
N LEU A 21 -19.71 9.57 9.78
CA LEU A 21 -19.96 9.36 8.36
C LEU A 21 -19.09 10.27 7.48
N LEU A 22 -19.02 11.59 7.77
CA LEU A 22 -18.21 12.51 6.98
C LEU A 22 -16.70 12.25 7.12
N ILE A 23 -16.19 12.09 8.36
CA ILE A 23 -14.76 11.87 8.62
C ILE A 23 -14.24 10.59 7.93
N PRO A 24 -14.87 9.41 8.07
CA PRO A 24 -14.46 8.21 7.34
C PRO A 24 -14.45 8.38 5.83
N VAL A 25 -15.47 9.04 5.27
CA VAL A 25 -15.55 9.28 3.82
C VAL A 25 -14.44 10.22 3.35
N LEU A 26 -14.11 11.25 4.12
CA LEU A 26 -12.99 12.15 3.83
C LEU A 26 -11.64 11.44 3.89
N ILE A 27 -11.41 10.59 4.90
CA ILE A 27 -10.20 9.78 5.01
C ILE A 27 -10.08 8.84 3.81
N PHE A 28 -11.17 8.18 3.42
CA PHE A 28 -11.19 7.31 2.26
C PHE A 28 -10.94 8.06 0.95
N TYR A 29 -11.55 9.26 0.79
CA TYR A 29 -11.30 10.15 -0.35
C TYR A 29 -9.82 10.54 -0.43
N ALA A 30 -9.23 10.97 0.69
CA ALA A 30 -7.82 11.34 0.76
C ALA A 30 -6.90 10.16 0.42
N GLY A 31 -7.18 8.97 0.98
CA GLY A 31 -6.44 7.74 0.68
C GLY A 31 -6.51 7.35 -0.79
N MET A 32 -7.71 7.38 -1.40
CA MET A 32 -7.87 7.08 -2.82
C MET A 32 -7.23 8.13 -3.73
N SER A 33 -7.35 9.41 -3.39
CA SER A 33 -6.69 10.49 -4.12
C SER A 33 -5.17 10.34 -4.10
N HIS A 34 -4.61 9.88 -2.98
CA HIS A 34 -3.18 9.60 -2.86
C HIS A 34 -2.76 8.40 -3.71
N ILE A 35 -3.57 7.33 -3.76
CA ILE A 35 -3.33 6.20 -4.68
C ILE A 35 -3.35 6.64 -6.15
N ASP A 36 -4.25 7.55 -6.52
CA ASP A 36 -4.29 8.10 -7.88
C ASP A 36 -3.02 8.93 -8.19
N ASP A 37 -2.46 9.68 -7.24
CA ASP A 37 -1.16 10.37 -7.38
C ASP A 37 0.01 9.37 -7.55
N LEU A 38 0.02 8.29 -6.76
CA LEU A 38 1.02 7.21 -6.91
C LEU A 38 0.93 6.55 -8.30
N ARG A 39 -0.27 6.31 -8.81
CA ARG A 39 -0.49 5.77 -10.17
C ARG A 39 -0.04 6.74 -11.25
N TYR A 40 -0.27 8.04 -11.07
CA TYR A 40 0.23 9.07 -11.98
C TYR A 40 1.76 9.05 -12.04
N LYS A 41 2.43 9.00 -10.88
CA LYS A 41 3.90 8.91 -10.80
C LYS A 41 4.43 7.64 -11.46
N ASP A 42 3.78 6.49 -11.25
CA ASP A 42 4.16 5.22 -11.86
C ASP A 42 4.01 5.23 -13.41
N ARG A 43 2.90 5.78 -13.92
CA ARG A 43 2.73 5.99 -15.36
C ARG A 43 3.78 6.93 -15.93
N LEU A 44 4.05 8.04 -15.25
CA LEU A 44 5.07 9.00 -15.67
C LEU A 44 6.44 8.35 -15.77
N LEU A 45 6.82 7.53 -14.78
CA LEU A 45 8.04 6.71 -14.82
C LEU A 45 8.06 5.74 -16.00
N SER A 46 6.94 5.04 -16.27
CA SER A 46 6.86 4.12 -17.41
C SER A 46 6.99 4.82 -18.77
N VAL A 47 6.49 6.04 -18.89
CA VAL A 47 6.62 6.85 -20.11
C VAL A 47 8.02 7.43 -20.22
N GLU A 48 8.58 7.93 -19.11
CA GLU A 48 9.97 8.38 -19.01
C GLU A 48 10.95 7.29 -19.50
N GLN A 49 10.71 6.02 -19.13
CA GLN A 49 11.47 4.88 -19.63
C GLN A 49 11.43 4.79 -21.17
N LYS A 50 10.23 4.83 -21.76
CA LYS A 50 10.04 4.77 -23.22
C LYS A 50 10.64 5.97 -23.93
N VAL A 51 10.57 7.14 -23.31
CA VAL A 51 11.16 8.39 -23.81
C VAL A 51 12.68 8.27 -23.85
N GLU A 52 13.32 7.82 -22.77
CA GLU A 52 14.78 7.63 -22.72
C GLU A 52 15.25 6.59 -23.75
N GLU A 53 14.52 5.49 -23.92
CA GLU A 53 14.80 4.52 -24.98
C GLU A 53 14.72 5.15 -26.38
N ALA A 54 13.69 5.95 -26.63
CA ALA A 54 13.52 6.62 -27.91
C ALA A 54 14.60 7.67 -28.15
N LEU A 55 14.98 8.46 -27.14
CA LEU A 55 16.06 9.45 -27.21
C LEU A 55 17.43 8.80 -27.43
N ALA A 56 17.71 7.66 -26.79
CA ALA A 56 18.95 6.90 -27.00
C ALA A 56 19.03 6.37 -28.44
N SER A 57 17.95 5.74 -28.92
CA SER A 57 17.85 5.27 -30.30
C SER A 57 17.97 6.43 -31.30
N PHE A 58 17.35 7.57 -30.99
CA PHE A 58 17.43 8.78 -31.80
C PHE A 58 18.87 9.34 -31.87
N ALA A 59 19.60 9.33 -30.75
CA ALA A 59 21.00 9.76 -30.69
C ALA A 59 21.94 8.95 -31.60
N THR A 60 21.68 7.66 -31.83
CA THR A 60 22.50 6.85 -32.74
C THR A 60 22.41 7.29 -34.21
N HIS A 61 21.47 8.16 -34.54
CA HIS A 61 21.29 8.74 -35.89
C HIS A 61 21.79 10.19 -35.97
N ALA A 62 22.43 10.70 -34.91
CA ALA A 62 22.99 12.06 -34.89
C ALA A 62 24.30 12.18 -35.67
N ASP A 63 25.16 11.14 -35.67
CA ASP A 63 26.37 11.11 -36.49
C ASP A 63 25.98 10.94 -37.97
N ALA A 64 26.11 12.03 -38.72
CA ALA A 64 25.73 12.08 -40.13
C ALA A 64 26.57 11.13 -40.98
N GLU A 65 27.86 10.97 -40.69
CA GLU A 65 28.76 10.12 -41.48
C GLU A 65 28.41 8.64 -41.30
N GLU A 66 28.22 8.22 -40.05
CA GLU A 66 27.81 6.85 -39.73
C GLU A 66 26.43 6.52 -40.30
N PHE A 67 25.48 7.44 -40.15
CA PHE A 67 24.16 7.30 -40.73
C PHE A 67 24.22 7.14 -42.26
N MET A 68 25.00 7.96 -42.96
CA MET A 68 25.13 7.92 -44.42
C MET A 68 25.77 6.61 -44.89
N SER A 69 26.87 6.16 -44.28
CA SER A 69 27.53 4.91 -44.66
C SER A 69 26.60 3.69 -44.52
N ARG A 70 25.86 3.60 -43.40
CA ARG A 70 24.86 2.54 -43.17
C ARG A 70 23.70 2.62 -44.17
N THR A 71 23.25 3.84 -44.48
CA THR A 71 22.18 4.08 -45.45
C THR A 71 22.59 3.65 -46.85
N PHE A 72 23.81 3.97 -47.28
CA PHE A 72 24.34 3.58 -48.59
C PHE A 72 24.51 2.07 -48.72
N ARG A 73 25.01 1.41 -47.68
CA ARG A 73 25.07 -0.06 -47.63
C ARG A 73 23.69 -0.68 -47.79
N ARG A 74 22.70 -0.19 -47.05
CA ARG A 74 21.31 -0.68 -47.15
C ARG A 74 20.73 -0.44 -48.54
N ALA A 75 20.91 0.77 -49.09
CA ALA A 75 20.47 1.11 -50.42
C ALA A 75 21.09 0.18 -51.47
N PHE A 76 22.39 -0.12 -51.36
CA PHE A 76 23.06 -1.04 -52.28
C PHE A 76 22.55 -2.48 -52.18
N LEU A 77 22.30 -2.98 -50.97
CA LEU A 77 21.68 -4.30 -50.78
C LEU A 77 20.26 -4.35 -51.37
N GLU A 78 19.46 -3.31 -51.15
CA GLU A 78 18.12 -3.18 -51.75
C GLU A 78 18.18 -3.10 -53.28
N MET A 79 19.18 -2.42 -53.85
CA MET A 79 19.42 -2.36 -55.30
C MET A 79 19.82 -3.71 -55.91
N ILE A 80 20.36 -4.65 -55.12
CA ILE A 80 20.68 -6.00 -55.59
C ILE A 80 19.42 -6.86 -55.69
N ASP A 81 18.46 -6.64 -54.79
CA ASP A 81 17.24 -7.43 -54.67
C ASP A 81 16.06 -6.85 -55.49
N ASP A 82 16.03 -5.54 -55.72
CA ASP A 82 15.01 -4.81 -56.50
C ASP A 82 15.64 -4.02 -57.68
N LYS A 83 14.87 -3.19 -58.38
CA LYS A 83 15.34 -2.35 -59.48
C LYS A 83 16.25 -1.22 -58.95
N PRO A 84 17.50 -1.09 -59.45
CA PRO A 84 18.47 -0.21 -58.83
C PRO A 84 18.17 1.30 -58.99
N LEU A 85 17.60 1.68 -60.14
CA LEU A 85 17.25 3.08 -60.48
C LEU A 85 16.22 3.71 -59.51
N PRO A 86 15.03 3.11 -59.26
CA PRO A 86 14.09 3.63 -58.28
C PRO A 86 14.68 3.80 -56.88
N VAL A 87 15.50 2.83 -56.45
CA VAL A 87 16.09 2.81 -55.10
C VAL A 87 17.06 3.99 -54.95
N ILE A 88 18.07 4.13 -55.82
CA ILE A 88 19.07 5.20 -55.66
C ILE A 88 18.46 6.59 -55.81
N ARG A 89 17.51 6.79 -56.73
CA ARG A 89 16.82 8.07 -56.90
C ARG A 89 15.96 8.43 -55.70
N ASN A 90 15.31 7.45 -55.07
CA ASN A 90 14.56 7.66 -53.83
C ASN A 90 15.49 8.09 -52.69
N TYR A 91 16.62 7.38 -52.50
CA TYR A 91 17.61 7.73 -51.47
C TYR A 91 18.26 9.10 -51.72
N HIS A 92 18.61 9.42 -52.97
CA HIS A 92 19.17 10.72 -53.35
C HIS A 92 18.19 11.87 -53.12
N LYS A 93 16.89 11.67 -53.40
CA LYS A 93 15.84 12.65 -53.10
C LYS A 93 15.62 12.80 -51.59
N ARG A 94 15.62 11.70 -50.83
CA ARG A 94 15.43 11.70 -49.37
C ARG A 94 16.54 12.45 -48.62
N LEU A 95 17.78 12.34 -49.09
CA LEU A 95 18.93 13.06 -48.53
C LEU A 95 19.17 14.42 -49.20
N ALA A 96 18.15 14.98 -49.88
CA ALA A 96 18.17 16.30 -50.52
C ALA A 96 19.39 16.58 -51.44
N GLY A 97 19.95 15.54 -52.08
CA GLY A 97 21.15 15.68 -52.92
C GLY A 97 22.45 15.92 -52.12
N GLY A 98 22.51 15.53 -50.85
CA GLY A 98 23.71 15.64 -50.01
C GLY A 98 24.89 14.75 -50.42
N PHE A 99 24.72 13.91 -51.44
CA PHE A 99 25.77 13.07 -52.00
C PHE A 99 25.63 12.99 -53.51
N ASP A 100 26.76 12.84 -54.19
CA ASP A 100 26.82 12.50 -55.59
C ASP A 100 26.97 10.99 -55.78
N TYR A 101 26.41 10.42 -56.84
CA TYR A 101 26.52 8.99 -57.13
C TYR A 101 26.73 8.71 -58.61
N LEU A 102 27.37 7.57 -58.84
CA LEU A 102 27.59 7.00 -60.16
C LEU A 102 27.29 5.50 -60.09
N LEU A 103 26.42 5.02 -60.98
CA LEU A 103 25.93 3.65 -60.99
C LEU A 103 26.23 2.99 -62.33
N TRP A 104 26.93 1.85 -62.32
CA TRP A 104 27.30 1.11 -63.53
C TRP A 104 26.77 -0.33 -63.55
N ASP A 105 26.45 -0.81 -64.75
CA ASP A 105 26.02 -2.18 -65.02
C ASP A 105 27.17 -3.15 -65.28
N ALA A 106 26.88 -4.45 -65.39
CA ALA A 106 27.89 -5.49 -65.63
C ALA A 106 28.71 -5.28 -66.92
N SER A 107 28.21 -4.51 -67.88
CA SER A 107 28.86 -4.18 -69.16
C SER A 107 29.70 -2.90 -69.12
N ASN A 108 29.92 -2.32 -67.93
CA ASN A 108 30.59 -1.04 -67.70
C ASN A 108 29.85 0.17 -68.31
N ARG A 109 28.55 0.04 -68.61
CA ARG A 109 27.71 1.16 -69.04
C ARG A 109 27.19 1.89 -67.81
N LEU A 110 27.23 3.21 -67.86
CA LEU A 110 26.65 4.07 -66.84
C LEU A 110 25.13 3.95 -66.92
N ILE A 111 24.50 3.48 -65.84
CA ILE A 111 23.04 3.34 -65.72
C ILE A 111 22.43 4.71 -65.40
N ASP A 112 23.00 5.41 -64.42
CA ASP A 112 22.55 6.71 -63.93
C ASP A 112 23.68 7.39 -63.14
N SER A 113 23.64 8.71 -63.06
CA SER A 113 24.60 9.48 -62.28
C SER A 113 24.05 10.85 -61.89
N SER A 114 24.40 11.34 -60.70
CA SER A 114 24.15 12.74 -60.33
C SER A 114 25.24 13.70 -60.83
N ILE A 115 26.44 13.17 -61.11
CA ILE A 115 27.61 13.91 -61.58
C ILE A 115 28.15 13.27 -62.86
N ALA A 116 28.63 14.08 -63.79
CA ALA A 116 29.25 13.56 -65.02
C ALA A 116 30.59 12.88 -64.67
N PRO A 117 30.83 11.62 -65.07
CA PRO A 117 32.11 10.95 -64.81
C PRO A 117 33.31 11.75 -65.35
N ASP A 118 33.13 12.43 -66.48
CA ASP A 118 34.16 13.22 -67.16
C ASP A 118 34.60 14.46 -66.38
N SER A 119 33.82 14.91 -65.38
CA SER A 119 34.24 16.00 -64.50
C SER A 119 35.27 15.58 -63.44
N ILE A 120 35.57 14.27 -63.34
CA ILE A 120 36.51 13.71 -62.38
C ILE A 120 37.73 13.17 -63.15
N GLU A 121 38.90 13.70 -62.82
CA GLU A 121 40.16 13.35 -63.49
C GLU A 121 40.54 11.88 -63.25
N GLY A 122 40.66 11.10 -64.34
CA GLY A 122 41.09 9.70 -64.33
C GLY A 122 40.36 8.82 -65.33
N ASN A 123 40.81 7.58 -65.50
CA ASN A 123 40.19 6.60 -66.39
C ASN A 123 39.21 5.70 -65.62
N TRP A 124 37.92 6.00 -65.72
CA TRP A 124 36.85 5.25 -65.06
C TRP A 124 36.75 3.78 -65.49
N MET A 125 37.08 3.46 -66.74
CA MET A 125 36.95 2.10 -67.26
C MET A 125 38.01 1.17 -66.66
N THR A 126 39.23 1.67 -66.48
CA THR A 126 40.29 0.99 -65.72
C THR A 126 39.90 0.87 -64.24
N ALA A 127 39.41 1.97 -63.64
CA ALA A 127 39.02 1.99 -62.23
C ALA A 127 37.91 0.99 -61.88
N LEU A 128 36.86 0.89 -62.70
CA LEU A 128 35.74 -0.04 -62.50
C LEU A 128 36.18 -1.50 -62.60
N LYS A 129 37.09 -1.80 -63.54
CA LYS A 129 37.68 -3.14 -63.67
C LYS A 129 38.43 -3.52 -62.39
N THR A 130 39.24 -2.60 -61.87
CA THR A 130 39.98 -2.80 -60.61
C THR A 130 39.04 -2.98 -59.43
N ILE A 131 38.03 -2.10 -59.27
CA ILE A 131 37.03 -2.18 -58.19
C ILE A 131 36.29 -3.52 -58.21
N ARG A 132 35.79 -3.97 -59.37
CA ARG A 132 35.10 -5.27 -59.47
C ARG A 132 35.98 -6.44 -59.11
N THR A 133 37.26 -6.37 -59.47
CA THR A 133 38.23 -7.42 -59.15
C THR A 133 38.48 -7.49 -57.64
N LEU A 134 38.48 -6.34 -56.94
CA LEU A 134 38.58 -6.27 -55.48
C LEU A 134 37.38 -6.91 -54.76
N PHE A 135 36.16 -6.75 -55.29
CA PHE A 135 34.95 -7.35 -54.73
C PHE A 135 34.68 -8.80 -55.15
N ALA A 136 35.46 -9.37 -56.09
CA ALA A 136 35.30 -10.75 -56.51
C ALA A 136 35.65 -11.75 -55.38
N PRO A 137 35.21 -13.02 -55.41
CA PRO A 137 35.51 -14.00 -54.36
C PRO A 137 37.02 -14.24 -54.12
N LYS A 138 37.86 -14.02 -55.13
CA LYS A 138 39.35 -14.07 -55.03
C LYS A 138 39.98 -12.69 -54.79
N GLY A 139 39.17 -11.65 -54.67
CA GLY A 139 39.54 -10.23 -54.62
C GLY A 139 40.11 -9.76 -53.29
N LYS A 140 39.82 -10.45 -52.17
CA LYS A 140 40.40 -10.15 -50.84
C LYS A 140 41.94 -10.18 -50.82
N HIS A 141 42.58 -10.82 -51.79
CA HIS A 141 44.04 -10.86 -51.96
C HIS A 141 44.51 -10.24 -53.29
N TYR A 142 43.62 -9.57 -54.01
CA TYR A 142 43.96 -8.86 -55.24
C TYR A 142 44.53 -7.49 -54.88
N GLU A 143 45.81 -7.27 -55.17
CA GLU A 143 46.39 -5.93 -55.16
C GLU A 143 46.53 -5.46 -56.61
N PRO A 144 45.97 -4.29 -56.96
CA PRO A 144 46.09 -3.68 -58.27
C PRO A 144 47.55 -3.35 -58.61
N PRO A 145 47.97 -3.46 -59.88
CA PRO A 145 49.22 -2.88 -60.36
C PRO A 145 49.31 -1.37 -60.08
N ASP A 146 50.54 -0.83 -59.92
CA ASP A 146 50.76 0.59 -59.60
C ASP A 146 50.05 1.57 -60.54
N ILE A 147 49.96 1.24 -61.82
CA ILE A 147 49.27 2.06 -62.83
C ILE A 147 47.76 2.14 -62.53
N GLU A 148 47.15 1.03 -62.11
CA GLU A 148 45.74 0.99 -61.71
C GLU A 148 45.52 1.75 -60.39
N LEU A 149 46.45 1.62 -59.44
CA LEU A 149 46.44 2.34 -58.16
C LEU A 149 46.53 3.86 -58.36
N ILE A 150 47.48 4.33 -59.17
CA ILE A 150 47.67 5.75 -59.50
C ILE A 150 46.38 6.30 -60.13
N ASN A 151 45.75 5.52 -61.02
CA ASN A 151 44.50 5.89 -61.64
C ASN A 151 43.36 6.02 -60.61
N LEU A 152 43.22 5.07 -59.68
CA LEU A 152 42.23 5.15 -58.59
C LEU A 152 42.48 6.36 -57.68
N ARG A 153 43.74 6.65 -57.35
CA ARG A 153 44.13 7.79 -56.51
C ARG A 153 43.89 9.15 -57.18
N ARG A 154 43.98 9.25 -58.51
CA ARG A 154 43.57 10.47 -59.25
C ARG A 154 42.06 10.74 -59.13
N ILE A 155 41.26 9.68 -59.23
CA ILE A 155 39.80 9.76 -59.16
C ILE A 155 39.35 10.11 -57.74
N PHE A 156 39.70 9.26 -56.77
CA PHE A 156 39.16 9.34 -55.42
C PHE A 156 39.97 10.24 -54.48
N GLY A 157 41.29 10.28 -54.65
CA GLY A 157 42.20 11.05 -53.82
C GLY A 157 43.52 10.30 -53.54
N PRO A 158 44.61 11.04 -53.27
CA PRO A 158 45.96 10.48 -53.16
C PRO A 158 46.12 9.47 -52.03
N GLN A 159 45.30 9.55 -50.98
CA GLN A 159 45.39 8.72 -49.77
C GLN A 159 44.41 7.53 -49.79
N LEU A 160 43.84 7.18 -50.95
CA LEU A 160 42.93 6.04 -51.08
C LEU A 160 43.61 4.73 -50.62
N GLU A 161 42.99 4.11 -49.62
CA GLU A 161 43.36 2.79 -49.10
C GLU A 161 42.50 1.70 -49.78
N ILE A 162 43.14 0.75 -50.47
CA ILE A 162 42.42 -0.29 -51.24
C ILE A 162 41.65 -1.25 -50.33
N THR A 163 42.23 -1.60 -49.18
CA THR A 163 41.63 -2.50 -48.18
C THR A 163 40.29 -1.96 -47.69
N ALA A 164 40.22 -0.64 -47.45
CA ALA A 164 39.00 0.05 -47.03
C ALA A 164 37.84 -0.03 -48.05
N ILE A 165 38.14 -0.18 -49.35
CA ILE A 165 37.11 -0.34 -50.39
C ILE A 165 36.32 -1.63 -50.14
N SER A 166 37.01 -2.73 -49.84
CA SER A 166 36.37 -4.02 -49.58
C SER A 166 35.55 -4.03 -48.27
N ASP A 167 35.90 -3.16 -47.32
CA ASP A 167 35.27 -3.06 -46.01
C ASP A 167 33.95 -2.27 -46.01
N CYS A 168 33.72 -1.44 -47.03
CA CYS A 168 32.49 -0.66 -47.15
C CYS A 168 31.22 -1.56 -47.16
N LEU A 169 31.33 -2.76 -47.75
CA LEU A 169 30.24 -3.72 -47.86
C LEU A 169 30.17 -4.70 -46.68
N SER A 170 31.31 -5.03 -46.06
CA SER A 170 31.42 -6.05 -44.99
C SER A 170 30.80 -5.58 -43.67
N GLY A 171 30.77 -4.26 -43.44
CA GLY A 171 30.24 -3.69 -42.21
C GLY A 171 31.24 -3.51 -41.07
N SER A 172 32.51 -3.82 -41.31
CA SER A 172 33.60 -3.58 -40.35
C SER A 172 33.88 -2.10 -40.11
N SER A 173 33.61 -1.25 -41.11
CA SER A 173 33.67 0.21 -41.00
C SER A 173 32.31 0.84 -41.28
N ASN A 174 31.83 1.67 -40.35
CA ASN A 174 30.63 2.48 -40.52
C ASN A 174 30.94 3.92 -40.94
N ARG A 175 32.18 4.25 -41.31
CA ARG A 175 32.54 5.58 -41.79
C ARG A 175 32.67 5.63 -43.31
N LEU A 176 32.69 6.85 -43.85
CA LEU A 176 33.00 7.07 -45.26
C LEU A 176 34.52 7.07 -45.43
N MET A 177 35.03 6.64 -46.57
CA MET A 177 36.48 6.64 -46.81
C MET A 177 36.96 8.07 -47.00
N ALA A 178 37.91 8.50 -46.16
CA ALA A 178 38.65 9.74 -46.36
C ALA A 178 39.82 9.46 -47.31
N THR A 179 39.82 10.12 -48.46
CA THR A 179 40.81 9.91 -49.53
C THR A 179 41.76 11.09 -49.71
N ASP A 180 41.56 12.14 -48.91
CA ASP A 180 42.30 13.39 -48.90
C ASP A 180 42.15 14.08 -47.52
N SER A 181 43.23 14.13 -46.75
CA SER A 181 43.30 14.76 -45.43
C SER A 181 43.07 16.28 -45.47
N ILE A 182 43.30 16.93 -46.62
CA ILE A 182 43.12 18.37 -46.80
C ILE A 182 41.63 18.70 -47.06
N GLY A 183 40.79 17.70 -47.35
CA GLY A 183 39.35 17.85 -47.54
C GLY A 183 38.95 18.52 -48.86
N LYS A 184 39.85 18.57 -49.87
CA LYS A 184 39.52 19.10 -51.21
C LYS A 184 38.74 18.08 -52.04
N LYS A 185 39.02 16.79 -51.88
CA LYS A 185 38.25 15.70 -52.50
C LYS A 185 37.10 15.24 -51.57
N PRO A 186 35.94 14.85 -52.14
CA PRO A 186 34.83 14.32 -51.35
C PRO A 186 35.18 12.97 -50.73
N ARG A 187 34.62 12.67 -49.56
CA ARG A 187 34.70 11.32 -48.97
C ARG A 187 33.92 10.35 -49.84
N CYS A 188 34.34 9.10 -49.91
CA CYS A 188 33.71 8.14 -50.82
C CYS A 188 33.19 6.89 -50.13
N TRP A 189 32.16 6.29 -50.75
CA TRP A 189 31.64 4.97 -50.40
C TRP A 189 31.48 4.17 -51.70
N ILE A 190 32.08 2.98 -51.76
CA ILE A 190 32.18 2.20 -52.99
C ILE A 190 31.72 0.77 -52.71
N ALA A 191 30.90 0.23 -53.59
CA ALA A 191 30.45 -1.15 -53.51
C ALA A 191 30.29 -1.78 -54.90
N SER A 192 30.65 -3.06 -55.03
CA SER A 192 30.33 -3.84 -56.22
C SER A 192 29.93 -5.27 -55.90
N PHE A 193 28.85 -5.75 -56.51
CA PHE A 193 28.35 -7.10 -56.33
C PHE A 193 27.41 -7.50 -57.49
N LYS A 194 27.42 -8.77 -57.91
CA LYS A 194 26.63 -9.30 -59.05
C LYS A 194 26.68 -8.43 -60.33
N GLY A 195 27.82 -7.78 -60.60
CA GLY A 195 28.01 -6.93 -61.78
C GLY A 195 27.48 -5.50 -61.65
N LEU A 196 26.80 -5.14 -60.55
CA LEU A 196 26.44 -3.76 -60.23
C LEU A 196 27.61 -3.09 -59.50
N THR A 197 27.94 -1.85 -59.86
CA THR A 197 28.95 -1.04 -59.15
C THR A 197 28.36 0.32 -58.81
N LEU A 198 28.35 0.66 -57.52
CA LEU A 198 27.92 1.96 -57.02
C LEU A 198 29.12 2.70 -56.41
N VAL A 199 29.31 3.93 -56.85
CA VAL A 199 30.24 4.87 -56.24
C VAL A 199 29.43 6.06 -55.72
N ILE A 200 29.63 6.40 -54.46
CA ILE A 200 29.03 7.56 -53.81
C ILE A 200 30.14 8.50 -53.34
N LEU A 201 29.95 9.79 -53.57
CA LEU A 201 30.86 10.86 -53.22
C LEU A 201 30.11 11.87 -52.33
N VAL A 202 30.60 12.09 -51.12
CA VAL A 202 29.99 12.96 -50.13
C VAL A 202 30.89 14.16 -49.87
N LYS A 203 30.36 15.36 -50.09
CA LYS A 203 31.08 16.61 -49.81
C LYS A 203 31.18 16.82 -48.30
N GLN A 204 32.28 17.38 -47.83
CA GLN A 204 32.50 17.63 -46.40
C GLN A 204 31.41 18.52 -45.77
N SER A 205 30.87 19.49 -46.52
CA SER A 205 29.77 20.35 -46.05
C SER A 205 28.47 19.59 -45.79
N ALA A 206 28.21 18.51 -46.53
CA ALA A 206 27.05 17.66 -46.34
C ALA A 206 27.16 16.77 -45.09
N ILE A 207 28.36 16.59 -44.55
CA ILE A 207 28.60 15.82 -43.32
C ILE A 207 28.44 16.75 -42.11
N SER A 208 29.04 17.95 -42.14
CA SER A 208 29.11 18.85 -40.99
C SER A 208 27.80 19.59 -40.67
N THR A 209 26.85 19.69 -41.60
CA THR A 209 25.61 20.49 -41.43
C THR A 209 24.32 19.67 -41.60
N SER A 210 24.44 18.35 -41.75
CA SER A 210 23.33 17.47 -42.06
C SER A 210 22.58 17.03 -40.81
N ASP A 211 21.27 17.31 -40.76
CA ASP A 211 20.32 16.70 -39.81
C ASP A 211 19.58 15.49 -40.41
N HIS A 212 20.07 14.95 -41.53
CA HIS A 212 19.33 13.96 -42.32
C HIS A 212 19.04 12.67 -41.55
N GLY A 213 19.97 12.20 -40.73
CA GLY A 213 19.77 11.02 -39.87
C GLY A 213 18.65 11.22 -38.86
N LEU A 214 18.63 12.38 -38.20
CA LEU A 214 17.59 12.75 -37.24
C LEU A 214 16.22 12.90 -37.92
N GLN A 215 16.15 13.61 -39.04
CA GLN A 215 14.90 13.77 -39.79
C GLN A 215 14.38 12.43 -40.33
N TYR A 216 15.27 11.54 -40.79
CA TYR A 216 14.88 10.20 -41.24
C TYR A 216 14.26 9.40 -40.09
N TYR A 217 14.88 9.43 -38.91
CA TYR A 217 14.37 8.74 -37.72
C TYR A 217 12.97 9.24 -37.35
N MET A 218 12.79 10.56 -37.23
CA MET A 218 11.50 11.17 -36.88
C MET A 218 10.39 10.82 -37.88
N ASN A 219 10.70 10.79 -39.18
CA ASN A 219 9.70 10.59 -40.23
C ASN A 219 9.38 9.11 -40.52
N HIS A 220 10.32 8.19 -40.28
CA HIS A 220 10.20 6.80 -40.73
C HIS A 220 10.38 5.74 -39.65
N LEU A 221 11.13 6.02 -38.58
CA LEU A 221 11.44 5.04 -37.53
C LEU A 221 10.69 5.30 -36.22
N HIS A 222 10.35 6.56 -35.95
CA HIS A 222 9.57 6.92 -34.78
C HIS A 222 8.11 6.42 -34.92
N PRO A 223 7.58 5.65 -33.94
CA PRO A 223 6.21 5.17 -33.99
C PRO A 223 5.22 6.33 -33.98
N LYS A 224 4.25 6.33 -34.90
CA LYS A 224 3.22 7.38 -34.97
C LYS A 224 2.31 7.42 -33.73
N ASP A 225 2.16 6.30 -33.04
CA ASP A 225 1.33 6.14 -31.84
C ASP A 225 2.11 6.33 -30.52
N ALA A 226 3.32 6.91 -30.58
CA ALA A 226 4.11 7.14 -29.38
C ALA A 226 3.39 8.12 -28.42
N PRO A 227 3.40 7.88 -27.09
CA PRO A 227 2.72 8.74 -26.12
C PRO A 227 3.48 10.05 -25.82
N PHE A 228 4.44 10.42 -26.66
CA PHE A 228 5.31 11.57 -26.50
C PHE A 228 5.75 12.13 -27.85
N ILE A 229 6.05 13.42 -27.87
CA ILE A 229 6.48 14.17 -29.05
C ILE A 229 7.99 14.22 -29.06
N LEU A 230 8.63 13.57 -30.03
CA LEU A 230 10.09 13.57 -30.20
C LEU A 230 10.54 14.75 -31.08
N GLY A 231 11.72 15.31 -30.80
CA GLY A 231 12.33 16.37 -31.61
C GLY A 231 13.79 16.67 -31.25
N PHE A 232 14.39 17.60 -31.97
CA PHE A 232 15.74 18.12 -31.70
C PHE A 232 15.81 19.63 -31.89
N ALA A 233 16.71 20.26 -31.16
CA ALA A 233 17.07 21.65 -31.26
C ALA A 233 18.54 21.74 -31.69
N ARG A 234 18.79 22.45 -32.79
CA ARG A 234 20.15 22.77 -33.24
C ARG A 234 20.27 24.28 -33.40
N GLN A 235 21.20 24.88 -32.66
CA GLN A 235 21.32 26.34 -32.53
C GLN A 235 19.97 26.98 -32.12
N ASP A 236 19.34 27.76 -33.02
CA ASP A 236 18.05 28.43 -32.81
C ASP A 236 16.86 27.73 -33.49
N ARG A 237 17.09 26.61 -34.16
CA ARG A 237 16.06 25.90 -34.92
C ARG A 237 15.56 24.68 -34.15
N LEU A 238 14.26 24.67 -33.88
CA LEU A 238 13.58 23.57 -33.20
C LEU A 238 12.74 22.77 -34.20
N THR A 239 12.96 21.46 -34.26
CA THR A 239 12.26 20.53 -35.15
C THR A 239 11.63 19.42 -34.32
N SER A 240 10.31 19.22 -34.44
CA SER A 240 9.55 18.21 -33.70
C SER A 240 8.60 17.43 -34.60
N THR A 241 8.20 16.24 -34.14
CA THR A 241 7.26 15.34 -34.83
C THR A 241 5.82 15.87 -34.83
N ALA A 242 5.46 16.66 -33.82
CA ALA A 242 4.16 17.31 -33.67
C ALA A 242 4.32 18.68 -32.97
N GLU A 243 3.24 19.45 -32.87
CA GLU A 243 3.23 20.71 -32.14
C GLU A 243 3.48 20.51 -30.64
N LEU A 244 4.40 21.30 -30.09
CA LEU A 244 4.79 21.22 -28.69
C LEU A 244 3.80 21.92 -27.75
N PRO A 245 3.41 21.29 -26.62
CA PRO A 245 2.67 21.96 -25.55
C PRO A 245 3.51 23.09 -24.93
N ASP A 246 2.95 24.29 -24.76
CA ASP A 246 3.67 25.46 -24.24
C ASP A 246 4.92 25.84 -25.08
N ARG A 247 4.79 25.91 -26.42
CA ARG A 247 5.91 26.06 -27.38
C ARG A 247 6.95 27.14 -27.00
N ASP A 248 6.51 28.34 -26.61
CA ASP A 248 7.42 29.45 -26.29
C ASP A 248 8.25 29.16 -25.04
N PHE A 249 7.61 28.61 -24.00
CA PHE A 249 8.26 28.23 -22.76
C PHE A 249 9.20 27.02 -22.95
N ALA A 250 8.80 26.06 -23.79
CA ALA A 250 9.64 24.93 -24.17
C ALA A 250 10.88 25.38 -24.96
N ALA A 251 10.74 26.34 -25.88
CA ALA A 251 11.85 26.88 -26.66
C ALA A 251 12.87 27.61 -25.77
N ASP A 252 12.42 28.39 -24.78
CA ASP A 252 13.30 29.08 -23.85
C ASP A 252 14.06 28.10 -22.93
N ILE A 253 13.39 27.05 -22.45
CA ILE A 253 14.03 25.97 -21.66
C ILE A 253 15.13 25.29 -22.46
N LEU A 254 14.87 24.97 -23.73
CA LEU A 254 15.81 24.25 -24.59
C LEU A 254 17.01 25.11 -25.02
N ARG A 255 16.82 26.43 -25.17
CA ARG A 255 17.88 27.38 -25.54
C ARG A 255 18.90 27.64 -24.44
N GLN A 256 18.59 27.38 -23.18
CA GLN A 256 19.45 27.83 -22.08
C GLN A 256 20.81 27.11 -22.00
N HIS A 257 21.08 26.04 -22.77
CA HIS A 257 22.35 25.27 -22.97
C HIS A 257 23.22 24.96 -21.72
N SER A 258 22.86 25.44 -20.54
CA SER A 258 23.62 25.50 -19.29
C SER A 258 23.19 24.41 -18.31
N LEU A 259 22.37 23.47 -18.79
CA LEU A 259 21.73 22.46 -17.97
C LEU A 259 22.51 21.15 -18.06
N LYS A 260 22.89 20.61 -16.90
CA LYS A 260 23.51 19.29 -16.78
C LYS A 260 22.62 18.25 -17.49
N ASN A 261 23.20 17.57 -18.48
CA ASN A 261 22.57 16.49 -19.25
C ASN A 261 21.73 15.52 -18.40
N GLY A 262 20.43 15.40 -18.70
CA GLY A 262 19.51 14.42 -18.07
C GLY A 262 18.45 15.00 -17.13
N LEU A 263 18.11 16.30 -17.23
CA LEU A 263 17.07 16.90 -16.40
C LEU A 263 15.69 16.84 -17.07
N LYS A 264 14.78 16.13 -16.42
CA LYS A 264 13.33 16.23 -16.61
C LYS A 264 12.86 17.62 -16.17
N GLN A 265 12.22 18.37 -17.04
CA GLN A 265 11.57 19.64 -16.69
C GLN A 265 10.06 19.57 -16.89
N ALA A 266 9.32 20.12 -15.94
CA ALA A 266 7.87 20.14 -16.00
C ALA A 266 7.39 21.56 -16.33
N THR A 267 6.65 21.70 -17.43
CA THR A 267 5.82 22.88 -17.70
C THR A 267 4.44 22.68 -17.06
N PRO A 268 3.54 23.67 -17.07
CA PRO A 268 2.17 23.48 -16.62
C PRO A 268 1.47 22.30 -17.34
N GLN A 269 1.66 22.17 -18.66
CA GLN A 269 0.94 21.19 -19.48
C GLN A 269 1.72 19.92 -19.83
N ALA A 270 3.06 19.91 -19.70
CA ALA A 270 3.88 18.78 -20.17
C ALA A 270 5.14 18.53 -19.34
N HIS A 271 5.74 17.36 -19.52
CA HIS A 271 7.09 17.02 -19.05
C HIS A 271 8.03 16.90 -20.26
N TYR A 272 9.16 17.59 -20.21
CA TYR A 272 10.21 17.56 -21.23
C TYR A 272 11.44 16.82 -20.73
N PHE A 273 11.92 15.91 -21.57
CA PHE A 273 13.14 15.13 -21.38
C PHE A 273 14.15 15.54 -22.44
N MET A 274 15.42 15.71 -22.06
CA MET A 274 16.44 16.28 -22.94
C MET A 274 17.78 15.54 -22.85
N ARG A 275 18.47 15.44 -23.99
CA ARG A 275 19.77 14.80 -24.16
C ARG A 275 20.66 15.63 -25.08
N ILE A 276 21.73 16.22 -24.54
CA ILE A 276 22.71 17.01 -25.30
C ILE A 276 23.71 16.04 -25.94
N ILE A 277 23.92 16.18 -27.25
CA ILE A 277 24.84 15.36 -28.05
C ILE A 277 26.12 16.13 -28.34
N GLU A 278 25.98 17.36 -28.83
CA GLU A 278 27.05 18.32 -29.11
C GLU A 278 26.70 19.66 -28.47
N ASP A 279 27.65 20.58 -28.36
CA ASP A 279 27.42 21.91 -27.76
C ASP A 279 26.26 22.66 -28.44
N ASP A 280 26.00 22.38 -29.72
CA ASP A 280 24.95 23.01 -30.51
C ASP A 280 23.76 22.09 -30.85
N LEU A 281 23.74 20.81 -30.41
CA LEU A 281 22.68 19.83 -30.72
C LEU A 281 22.10 19.19 -29.45
N THR A 282 20.80 19.42 -29.22
CA THR A 282 20.03 18.81 -28.11
C THR A 282 18.82 18.05 -28.64
N LEU A 283 18.69 16.77 -28.28
CA LEU A 283 17.51 15.96 -28.54
C LEU A 283 16.51 16.11 -27.38
N PHE A 284 15.21 16.12 -27.67
CA PHE A 284 14.18 16.23 -26.64
C PHE A 284 12.94 15.38 -26.93
N ALA A 285 12.17 15.12 -25.88
CA ALA A 285 10.85 14.49 -25.96
C ALA A 285 9.88 15.15 -24.97
N GLY A 286 8.68 15.50 -25.44
CA GLY A 286 7.62 16.12 -24.64
C GLY A 286 6.46 15.17 -24.37
N VAL A 287 6.05 15.02 -23.11
CA VAL A 287 4.91 14.19 -22.67
C VAL A 287 3.82 15.10 -22.10
N SER A 288 2.63 15.10 -22.69
CA SER A 288 1.49 15.86 -22.13
C SER A 288 1.02 15.27 -20.80
N LYS A 289 0.78 16.10 -19.79
CA LYS A 289 0.27 15.66 -18.48
C LYS A 289 -1.13 15.05 -18.57
N ASP A 290 -1.94 15.47 -19.52
CA ASP A 290 -3.28 14.93 -19.72
C ASP A 290 -3.24 13.46 -20.12
N SER A 291 -2.27 13.09 -20.96
CA SER A 291 -2.05 11.69 -21.39
C SER A 291 -1.66 10.75 -20.23
N LEU A 292 -1.11 11.30 -19.16
CA LEU A 292 -0.67 10.57 -17.97
C LEU A 292 -1.77 10.44 -16.92
N SER A 293 -2.75 11.34 -16.92
CA SER A 293 -3.81 11.37 -15.92
C SER A 293 -4.66 10.09 -15.99
N SER A 294 -4.71 9.35 -14.89
CA SER A 294 -5.71 8.30 -14.71
C SER A 294 -7.04 8.94 -14.33
N GLY A 295 -8.14 8.46 -14.89
CA GLY A 295 -9.49 8.95 -14.58
C GLY A 295 -9.74 9.11 -13.07
N ARG A 296 -10.67 9.99 -12.70
CA ARG A 296 -11.02 10.38 -11.33
C ARG A 296 -11.64 9.23 -10.51
N ASN A 297 -10.88 8.18 -10.26
CA ASN A 297 -11.33 6.98 -9.55
C ASN A 297 -11.66 7.31 -8.10
N ALA A 298 -10.87 8.15 -7.43
CA ALA A 298 -11.20 8.64 -6.10
C ALA A 298 -12.63 9.19 -6.02
N VAL A 299 -13.02 10.05 -6.97
CA VAL A 299 -14.36 10.65 -7.03
C VAL A 299 -15.45 9.59 -7.27
N LEU A 300 -15.21 8.62 -8.17
CA LEU A 300 -16.15 7.54 -8.45
C LEU A 300 -16.38 6.63 -7.25
N PHE A 301 -15.33 6.17 -6.58
CA PHE A 301 -15.47 5.32 -5.40
C PHE A 301 -16.08 6.07 -4.22
N THR A 302 -15.73 7.34 -4.03
CA THR A 302 -16.33 8.15 -2.95
C THR A 302 -17.79 8.47 -3.22
N SER A 303 -18.17 8.70 -4.48
CA SER A 303 -19.58 8.92 -4.83
C SER A 303 -20.39 7.63 -4.65
N LEU A 304 -19.84 6.45 -4.93
CA LEU A 304 -20.46 5.16 -4.64
C LEU A 304 -20.67 4.94 -3.12
N ILE A 305 -19.67 5.25 -2.29
CA ILE A 305 -19.80 5.15 -0.83
C ILE A 305 -20.87 6.09 -0.31
N VAL A 306 -20.87 7.35 -0.78
CA VAL A 306 -21.91 8.33 -0.42
C VAL A 306 -23.29 7.83 -0.85
N LEU A 307 -23.43 7.28 -2.06
CA LEU A 307 -24.68 6.71 -2.57
C LEU A 307 -25.20 5.57 -1.67
N LEU A 308 -24.33 4.67 -1.23
CA LEU A 308 -24.68 3.58 -0.30
C LEU A 308 -25.12 4.08 1.09
N LEU A 309 -24.65 5.26 1.50
CA LEU A 309 -24.97 5.86 2.80
C LEU A 309 -26.26 6.70 2.79
N ILE A 310 -26.78 7.10 1.62
CA ILE A 310 -28.00 7.90 1.48
C ILE A 310 -29.22 7.25 2.17
N PRO A 311 -29.54 5.96 1.97
CA PRO A 311 -30.70 5.33 2.62
C PRO A 311 -30.61 5.38 4.15
N TYR A 312 -29.41 5.19 4.70
CA TYR A 312 -29.16 5.29 6.13
C TYR A 312 -29.33 6.73 6.64
N LEU A 313 -28.77 7.72 5.93
CA LEU A 313 -28.93 9.14 6.25
C LEU A 313 -30.39 9.57 6.26
N LEU A 314 -31.17 9.17 5.26
CA LEU A 314 -32.61 9.47 5.17
C LEU A 314 -33.39 8.81 6.31
N MET A 315 -33.11 7.54 6.62
CA MET A 315 -33.79 6.82 7.70
C MET A 315 -33.42 7.40 9.07
N SER A 316 -32.15 7.78 9.26
CA SER A 316 -31.67 8.41 10.49
C SER A 316 -32.23 9.82 10.68
N LEU A 317 -32.32 10.62 9.61
CA LEU A 317 -32.88 11.98 9.65
C LEU A 317 -34.38 11.94 9.97
N ARG A 318 -35.12 11.04 9.32
CA ARG A 318 -36.55 10.82 9.60
C ARG A 318 -36.77 10.47 11.07
N ASN A 319 -35.91 9.63 11.64
CA ASN A 319 -35.98 9.26 13.06
C ASN A 319 -35.65 10.44 14.00
N ALA A 320 -34.66 11.27 13.66
CA ALA A 320 -34.31 12.46 14.43
C ALA A 320 -35.45 13.50 14.45
N ILE A 321 -36.15 13.67 13.32
CA ILE A 321 -37.31 14.58 13.20
C ILE A 321 -38.53 14.02 13.94
N ASN A 322 -38.82 12.73 13.78
CA ASN A 322 -40.00 12.10 14.37
C ASN A 322 -39.84 11.72 15.86
N ASN A 323 -38.69 12.04 16.47
CA ASN A 323 -38.36 11.65 17.85
C ASN A 323 -38.46 10.13 18.10
N SER A 324 -38.30 9.33 17.05
CA SER A 324 -38.33 7.87 17.12
C SER A 324 -36.91 7.32 17.24
N SER A 325 -36.63 6.56 18.29
CA SER A 325 -35.33 5.91 18.44
C SER A 325 -35.20 4.75 17.45
N MET A 326 -34.03 4.63 16.82
CA MET A 326 -33.72 3.47 15.98
C MET A 326 -33.71 2.23 16.87
N ARG A 327 -34.64 1.29 16.64
CA ARG A 327 -34.82 0.04 17.42
C ARG A 327 -33.75 -0.98 17.08
N LEU A 328 -32.49 -0.65 17.35
CA LEU A 328 -31.40 -1.62 17.37
C LEU A 328 -31.23 -2.16 18.79
N SER A 329 -31.05 -3.47 18.92
CA SER A 329 -30.68 -4.07 20.20
C SER A 329 -29.38 -3.45 20.70
N ILE A 330 -29.20 -3.39 22.03
CA ILE A 330 -27.98 -2.86 22.66
C ILE A 330 -26.74 -3.62 22.13
N SER A 331 -26.86 -4.93 21.90
CA SER A 331 -25.79 -5.75 21.31
C SER A 331 -25.34 -5.27 19.93
N ARG A 332 -26.29 -4.95 19.04
CA ARG A 332 -25.98 -4.47 17.69
C ARG A 332 -25.35 -3.07 17.72
N LYS A 333 -25.77 -2.21 18.65
CA LYS A 333 -25.17 -0.89 18.85
C LYS A 333 -23.72 -0.98 19.33
N LEU A 334 -23.43 -1.85 20.30
CA LEU A 334 -22.07 -2.09 20.78
C LEU A 334 -21.19 -2.70 19.69
N LEU A 335 -21.68 -3.70 18.95
CA LEU A 335 -20.95 -4.29 17.84
C LEU A 335 -20.59 -3.25 16.76
N LEU A 336 -21.54 -2.40 16.36
CA LEU A 336 -21.30 -1.32 15.40
C LEU A 336 -20.27 -0.31 15.92
N LEU A 337 -20.30 0.02 17.21
CA LEU A 337 -19.30 0.91 17.82
C LEU A 337 -17.90 0.30 17.78
N PHE A 338 -17.77 -1.00 18.09
CA PHE A 338 -16.50 -1.72 18.02
C PHE A 338 -15.95 -1.81 16.59
N VAL A 339 -16.81 -2.16 15.63
CA VAL A 339 -16.44 -2.20 14.20
C VAL A 339 -16.01 -0.81 13.73
N TYR A 340 -16.68 0.26 14.17
CA TYR A 340 -16.29 1.62 13.84
C TYR A 340 -14.94 2.00 14.47
N SER A 341 -14.73 1.72 15.77
CA SER A 341 -13.48 2.04 16.48
C SER A 341 -12.27 1.30 15.93
N SER A 342 -12.46 0.07 15.44
CA SER A 342 -11.37 -0.75 14.89
C SER A 342 -11.21 -0.60 13.37
N GLY A 343 -12.30 -0.37 12.65
CA GLY A 343 -12.33 -0.30 11.19
C GLY A 343 -11.60 0.92 10.65
N LEU A 344 -11.81 2.10 11.25
CA LEU A 344 -11.14 3.33 10.83
C LEU A 344 -9.60 3.24 10.88
N PRO A 345 -8.97 2.88 12.02
CA PRO A 345 -7.52 2.67 12.08
C PRO A 345 -7.03 1.62 11.08
N LEU A 346 -7.79 0.54 10.86
CA LEU A 346 -7.42 -0.50 9.92
C LEU A 346 -7.44 0.00 8.47
N THR A 347 -8.43 0.82 8.09
CA THR A 347 -8.46 1.46 6.77
C THR A 347 -7.29 2.42 6.56
N MET A 348 -6.94 3.19 7.59
CA MET A 348 -5.77 4.08 7.54
C MET A 348 -4.47 3.27 7.38
N LEU A 349 -4.31 2.20 8.16
CA LEU A 349 -3.16 1.29 8.05
C LEU A 349 -3.08 0.62 6.67
N PHE A 350 -4.21 0.31 6.04
CA PHE A 350 -4.25 -0.22 4.69
C PHE A 350 -3.70 0.78 3.67
N PHE A 351 -4.16 2.04 3.70
CA PHE A 351 -3.67 3.07 2.77
C PHE A 351 -2.19 3.39 2.98
N VAL A 352 -1.76 3.59 4.23
CA VAL A 352 -0.35 3.85 4.58
C VAL A 352 0.52 2.64 4.23
N GLY A 353 0.05 1.43 4.52
CA GLY A 353 0.76 0.20 4.18
C GLY A 353 0.90 -0.01 2.67
N TYR A 354 -0.13 0.31 1.89
CA TYR A 354 -0.08 0.25 0.44
C TYR A 354 1.00 1.18 -0.14
N ASP A 355 1.01 2.44 0.31
CA ASP A 355 2.04 3.41 -0.10
C ASP A 355 3.44 2.97 0.34
N TYR A 356 3.60 2.57 1.60
CA TYR A 356 4.86 2.07 2.13
C TYR A 356 5.44 0.92 1.29
N PHE A 357 4.63 -0.08 0.94
CA PHE A 357 5.11 -1.21 0.14
C PHE A 357 5.44 -0.81 -1.30
N ALA A 358 4.69 0.11 -1.90
CA ALA A 358 5.02 0.65 -3.22
C ALA A 358 6.36 1.39 -3.19
N GLN A 359 6.55 2.30 -2.23
CA GLN A 359 7.80 3.02 -2.04
C GLN A 359 8.97 2.09 -1.74
N LYS A 360 8.77 1.10 -0.87
CA LYS A 360 9.79 0.09 -0.54
C LYS A 360 10.19 -0.71 -1.77
N GLN A 361 9.23 -1.16 -2.57
CA GLN A 361 9.51 -1.89 -3.81
C GLN A 361 10.35 -1.05 -4.77
N TYR A 362 10.01 0.24 -4.93
CA TYR A 362 10.77 1.16 -5.77
C TYR A 362 12.18 1.42 -5.24
N ALA A 363 12.31 1.67 -3.94
CA ALA A 363 13.61 1.87 -3.29
C ALA A 363 14.53 0.65 -3.48
N MET A 364 13.98 -0.56 -3.36
CA MET A 364 14.73 -1.80 -3.60
C MET A 364 15.20 -1.91 -5.07
N PHE A 365 14.35 -1.58 -6.04
CA PHE A 365 14.78 -1.56 -7.45
C PHE A 365 15.90 -0.56 -7.69
N ASP A 366 15.79 0.65 -7.14
CA ASP A 366 16.80 1.70 -7.30
C ASP A 366 18.12 1.34 -6.62
N GLU A 367 18.05 0.75 -5.43
CA GLU A 367 19.21 0.28 -4.69
C GLU A 367 19.95 -0.80 -5.48
N ILE A 368 19.25 -1.83 -5.95
CA ILE A 368 19.82 -2.91 -6.75
C ILE A 368 20.39 -2.36 -8.07
N HIS A 369 19.67 -1.46 -8.73
CA HIS A 369 20.15 -0.80 -9.94
C HIS A 369 21.45 -0.02 -9.69
N THR A 370 21.53 0.72 -8.59
CA THR A 370 22.70 1.53 -8.22
C THR A 370 23.89 0.65 -7.87
N GLN A 371 23.67 -0.41 -7.08
CA GLN A 371 24.69 -1.39 -6.72
C GLN A 371 25.22 -2.12 -7.96
N GLY A 372 24.35 -2.64 -8.82
CA GLY A 372 24.77 -3.34 -10.03
C GLY A 372 25.42 -2.42 -11.05
N THR A 373 24.94 -1.18 -11.22
CA THR A 373 25.61 -0.18 -12.07
C THR A 373 27.01 0.15 -11.55
N SER A 374 27.17 0.33 -10.24
CA SER A 374 28.47 0.59 -9.61
C SER A 374 29.41 -0.60 -9.78
N PHE A 375 28.88 -1.82 -9.65
CA PHE A 375 29.64 -3.04 -9.94
C PHE A 375 30.13 -3.07 -11.40
N LEU A 376 29.24 -2.83 -12.37
CA LEU A 376 29.59 -2.83 -13.79
C LEU A 376 30.64 -1.75 -14.11
N LYS A 377 30.50 -0.56 -13.51
CA LYS A 377 31.48 0.53 -13.63
C LYS A 377 32.85 0.14 -13.07
N ASN A 378 32.88 -0.48 -11.90
CA ASN A 378 34.13 -0.99 -11.33
C ASN A 378 34.76 -2.09 -12.21
N PHE A 379 33.94 -2.94 -12.82
CA PHE A 379 34.42 -3.96 -13.77
C PHE A 379 35.03 -3.34 -15.03
N ASP A 380 34.42 -2.30 -15.59
CA ASP A 380 34.94 -1.54 -16.73
C ASP A 380 36.23 -0.79 -16.35
N GLU A 381 36.26 -0.08 -15.21
CA GLU A 381 37.43 0.70 -14.77
C GLU A 381 38.65 -0.17 -14.45
N ARG A 382 38.44 -1.40 -13.95
CA ARG A 382 39.51 -2.37 -13.70
C ARG A 382 40.26 -2.80 -14.97
N PHE A 383 39.73 -2.54 -16.17
CA PHE A 383 40.47 -2.73 -17.41
C PHE A 383 41.78 -1.93 -17.45
N LYS A 384 41.84 -0.74 -16.83
CA LYS A 384 43.08 0.04 -16.73
C LYS A 384 44.18 -0.70 -15.97
N SER A 385 43.81 -1.55 -15.01
CA SER A 385 44.76 -2.42 -14.31
C SER A 385 45.32 -3.51 -15.23
N GLU A 386 44.55 -3.95 -16.23
CA GLU A 386 45.05 -4.85 -17.27
C GLU A 386 46.03 -4.12 -18.20
N GLU A 387 45.72 -2.89 -18.62
CA GLU A 387 46.68 -2.07 -19.40
C GLU A 387 48.00 -1.88 -18.65
N ALA A 388 47.95 -1.54 -17.35
CA ALA A 388 49.14 -1.43 -16.50
C ALA A 388 49.91 -2.77 -16.39
N ARG A 389 49.20 -3.90 -16.31
CA ARG A 389 49.80 -5.24 -16.31
C ARG A 389 50.51 -5.52 -17.64
N GLN A 390 49.93 -5.14 -18.78
CA GLN A 390 50.53 -5.30 -20.10
C GLN A 390 51.79 -4.45 -20.25
N ILE A 391 51.76 -3.18 -19.84
CA ILE A 391 52.94 -2.30 -19.80
C ILE A 391 54.05 -2.93 -18.95
N PHE A 392 53.71 -3.44 -17.75
CA PHE A 392 54.68 -4.12 -16.90
C PHE A 392 55.29 -5.35 -17.58
N GLN A 393 54.47 -6.19 -18.23
CA GLN A 393 54.95 -7.37 -18.97
C GLN A 393 55.90 -6.98 -20.10
N VAL A 394 55.53 -5.98 -20.92
CA VAL A 394 56.36 -5.46 -22.02
C VAL A 394 57.70 -4.98 -21.47
N ARG A 395 57.70 -4.07 -20.49
CA ARG A 395 58.92 -3.49 -19.91
C ARG A 395 59.80 -4.53 -19.23
N HIS A 396 59.20 -5.50 -18.56
CA HIS A 396 59.96 -6.59 -17.93
C HIS A 396 60.63 -7.47 -18.99
N ALA A 397 59.91 -7.84 -20.05
CA ALA A 397 60.47 -8.62 -21.16
C ALA A 397 61.53 -7.82 -21.93
N LEU A 398 61.30 -6.52 -22.15
CA LEU A 398 62.21 -5.60 -22.81
C LEU A 398 63.51 -5.44 -22.03
N ARG A 399 63.46 -5.26 -20.70
CA ARG A 399 64.68 -5.23 -19.85
C ARG A 399 65.53 -6.48 -20.00
N LYS A 400 64.91 -7.67 -20.06
CA LYS A 400 65.62 -8.93 -20.30
C LYS A 400 66.25 -8.96 -21.70
N LEU A 401 65.52 -8.54 -22.74
CA LEU A 401 66.03 -8.44 -24.10
C LEU A 401 67.24 -7.49 -24.21
N MET A 402 67.13 -6.29 -23.63
CA MET A 402 68.21 -5.30 -23.62
C MET A 402 69.44 -5.80 -22.88
N SER A 403 69.27 -6.55 -21.78
CA SER A 403 70.40 -7.16 -21.07
C SER A 403 71.12 -8.22 -21.92
N ALA A 404 70.40 -8.96 -22.78
CA ALA A 404 70.99 -9.92 -23.70
C ALA A 404 71.81 -9.21 -24.79
N TYR A 405 71.25 -8.15 -25.38
CA TYR A 405 71.94 -7.39 -26.43
C TYR A 405 73.06 -6.46 -25.96
N ARG A 406 73.12 -6.11 -24.67
CA ARG A 406 74.32 -5.47 -24.11
C ARG A 406 75.55 -6.36 -24.16
N ASN A 407 75.35 -7.68 -24.11
CA ASN A 407 76.42 -8.67 -23.99
C ASN A 407 76.63 -9.50 -25.27
N GLN A 408 75.80 -9.32 -26.30
CA GLN A 408 75.81 -10.10 -27.54
C GLN A 408 75.42 -9.23 -28.74
N PRO A 409 75.91 -9.53 -29.96
CA PRO A 409 75.47 -8.83 -31.16
C PRO A 409 73.96 -8.98 -31.38
N LEU A 410 73.37 -8.02 -32.11
CA LEU A 410 71.96 -7.99 -32.47
C LEU A 410 71.59 -9.20 -33.34
N THR A 411 71.22 -10.31 -32.69
CA THR A 411 70.88 -11.59 -33.30
C THR A 411 69.40 -11.94 -33.09
N ALA A 412 68.87 -12.87 -33.90
CA ALA A 412 67.46 -13.27 -33.83
C ALA A 412 67.03 -14.04 -32.55
N PRO A 413 67.86 -14.92 -31.92
CA PRO A 413 67.39 -15.75 -30.80
C PRO A 413 66.89 -14.98 -29.56
N PRO A 414 67.59 -13.92 -29.06
CA PRO A 414 67.08 -13.12 -27.94
C PRO A 414 65.73 -12.46 -28.25
N PHE A 415 65.57 -11.93 -29.47
CA PHE A 415 64.30 -11.32 -29.90
C PHE A 415 63.18 -12.34 -30.04
N ARG A 416 63.48 -13.56 -30.50
CA ARG A 416 62.49 -14.65 -30.59
C ARG A 416 61.91 -14.96 -29.21
N GLU A 417 62.75 -15.10 -28.19
CA GLU A 417 62.29 -15.35 -26.80
C GLU A 417 61.40 -14.20 -26.30
N PHE A 418 61.79 -12.96 -26.58
CA PHE A 418 60.96 -11.79 -26.27
C PHE A 418 59.59 -11.85 -26.95
N ALA A 419 59.56 -12.07 -28.27
CA ALA A 419 58.32 -12.12 -29.05
C ALA A 419 57.41 -13.30 -28.65
N ASP A 420 57.97 -14.47 -28.34
CA ASP A 420 57.24 -15.64 -27.84
C ASP A 420 56.58 -15.32 -26.49
N LYS A 421 57.33 -14.67 -25.58
CA LYS A 421 56.81 -14.28 -24.26
C LYS A 421 55.72 -13.22 -24.35
N MET A 422 55.84 -12.27 -25.28
CA MET A 422 54.86 -11.21 -25.50
C MET A 422 53.53 -11.72 -26.07
N THR A 423 53.55 -12.86 -26.76
CA THR A 423 52.37 -13.40 -27.46
C THR A 423 51.74 -14.61 -26.76
N ALA A 424 52.30 -15.02 -25.61
CA ALA A 424 51.86 -16.21 -24.88
C ALA A 424 50.41 -16.13 -24.33
N ASP A 425 49.92 -14.93 -24.00
CA ASP A 425 48.58 -14.69 -23.44
C ASP A 425 47.51 -14.41 -24.53
N ILE A 426 47.86 -14.56 -25.82
CA ILE A 426 47.02 -14.18 -26.97
C ILE A 426 46.74 -15.41 -27.84
N ASP A 427 45.50 -15.59 -28.26
CA ASP A 427 45.05 -16.77 -29.02
C ASP A 427 45.69 -16.81 -30.44
N ASP A 428 45.79 -15.68 -31.16
CA ASP A 428 46.56 -15.55 -32.43
C ASP A 428 47.73 -14.58 -32.27
N ARG A 429 48.95 -15.03 -32.61
CA ARG A 429 50.18 -14.23 -32.56
C ARG A 429 50.12 -12.98 -33.45
N ASN A 430 49.31 -12.98 -34.50
CA ASN A 430 49.16 -11.83 -35.40
C ASN A 430 48.31 -10.69 -34.79
N ASP A 431 47.56 -10.97 -33.72
CA ASP A 431 46.76 -9.97 -33.02
C ASP A 431 47.61 -9.02 -32.18
N LEU A 432 48.89 -9.36 -31.95
CA LEU A 432 49.89 -8.45 -31.42
C LEU A 432 50.97 -8.19 -32.46
N ARG A 433 51.00 -6.96 -32.97
CA ARG A 433 52.05 -6.45 -33.85
C ARG A 433 53.15 -5.87 -32.99
N ILE A 434 54.35 -6.39 -33.17
CA ILE A 434 55.55 -5.92 -32.48
C ILE A 434 56.47 -5.37 -33.56
N PHE A 435 56.98 -4.16 -33.38
CA PHE A 435 58.02 -3.55 -34.18
C PHE A 435 59.11 -3.01 -33.27
N MET A 436 60.35 -3.44 -33.47
CA MET A 436 61.51 -2.92 -32.76
C MET A 436 62.55 -2.49 -33.78
N VAL A 437 62.89 -1.20 -33.79
CA VAL A 437 63.83 -0.64 -34.77
C VAL A 437 65.02 -0.04 -34.04
N ALA A 438 66.22 -0.33 -34.52
CA ALA A 438 67.45 0.28 -34.02
C ALA A 438 67.75 1.61 -34.73
N SER A 439 68.23 2.59 -33.96
CA SER A 439 68.59 3.94 -34.45
C SER A 439 69.78 3.90 -35.42
N SER A 440 70.86 3.18 -35.06
CA SER A 440 72.12 3.17 -35.80
C SER A 440 72.41 1.87 -36.58
N ALA A 441 71.73 0.76 -36.26
CA ALA A 441 71.92 -0.53 -36.90
C ALA A 441 70.77 -0.87 -37.86
N GLU A 442 71.03 -1.66 -38.91
CA GLU A 442 69.98 -2.25 -39.75
C GLU A 442 69.35 -3.47 -39.04
N PHE A 443 68.70 -3.22 -37.91
CA PHE A 443 67.98 -4.22 -37.13
C PHE A 443 66.49 -3.86 -37.04
N ILE A 444 65.64 -4.79 -37.44
CA ILE A 444 64.19 -4.71 -37.30
C ILE A 444 63.69 -6.02 -36.70
N GLY A 445 63.09 -5.95 -35.52
CA GLY A 445 62.38 -7.07 -34.91
C GLY A 445 60.89 -6.96 -35.19
N THR A 446 60.28 -7.99 -35.76
CA THR A 446 58.82 -8.09 -35.94
C THR A 446 58.26 -9.33 -35.26
N ASN A 447 56.94 -9.39 -35.02
CA ASN A 447 56.30 -10.56 -34.40
C ASN A 447 56.55 -11.90 -35.14
N GLY A 448 56.87 -11.88 -36.44
CA GLY A 448 57.07 -13.06 -37.28
C GLY A 448 58.49 -13.27 -37.81
N ALA A 449 59.32 -12.23 -37.88
CA ALA A 449 60.70 -12.29 -38.37
C ALA A 449 61.61 -11.18 -37.80
N VAL A 450 62.91 -11.39 -37.87
CA VAL A 450 63.93 -10.38 -37.58
C VAL A 450 64.68 -10.07 -38.87
N TYR A 451 64.89 -8.80 -39.18
CA TYR A 451 65.65 -8.31 -40.32
C TYR A 451 66.99 -7.77 -39.82
N ILE A 452 68.08 -8.34 -40.33
CA ILE A 452 69.44 -7.91 -40.01
C ILE A 452 70.14 -7.63 -41.33
N ASN A 453 70.63 -6.41 -41.55
CA ASN A 453 71.25 -5.98 -42.81
C ASN A 453 70.37 -6.30 -44.04
N LYS A 454 69.07 -5.96 -43.96
CA LYS A 454 68.02 -6.28 -44.95
C LYS A 454 67.75 -7.77 -45.20
N LYS A 455 68.39 -8.68 -44.46
CA LYS A 455 68.14 -10.13 -44.55
C LYS A 455 67.11 -10.58 -43.53
N ARG A 456 66.00 -11.17 -44.01
CA ARG A 456 64.91 -11.72 -43.19
C ARG A 456 65.29 -13.07 -42.57
N ILE A 457 65.14 -13.17 -41.25
CA ILE A 457 65.31 -14.39 -40.45
C ILE A 457 63.95 -14.70 -39.80
N PRO A 458 63.23 -15.76 -40.22
CA PRO A 458 61.94 -16.10 -39.61
C PRO A 458 62.13 -16.56 -38.17
N ILE A 459 61.26 -16.09 -37.27
CA ILE A 459 61.22 -16.53 -35.86
C ILE A 459 59.98 -17.38 -35.55
N THR A 460 59.12 -17.59 -36.55
CA THR A 460 57.90 -18.40 -36.49
C THR A 460 57.97 -19.56 -37.48
N SER A 461 57.28 -20.66 -37.19
CA SER A 461 57.18 -21.86 -38.05
C SER A 461 56.07 -21.80 -39.10
N LEU A 462 55.33 -20.68 -39.19
CA LEU A 462 54.22 -20.49 -40.12
C LEU A 462 54.74 -20.27 -41.55
N ASN A 463 54.34 -21.15 -42.47
CA ASN A 463 54.58 -20.98 -43.91
C ASN A 463 53.65 -19.91 -44.46
N ILE A 464 54.19 -18.71 -44.68
CA ILE A 464 53.49 -17.57 -45.27
C ILE A 464 53.77 -17.56 -46.79
N SER A 465 52.77 -17.20 -47.61
CA SER A 465 52.94 -17.10 -49.07
C SER A 465 54.04 -16.09 -49.45
N GLU A 466 54.71 -16.30 -50.59
CA GLU A 466 55.80 -15.42 -51.06
C GLU A 466 55.35 -13.97 -51.25
N ARG A 467 54.11 -13.77 -51.69
CA ARG A 467 53.51 -12.44 -51.86
C ARG A 467 53.21 -11.76 -50.51
N THR A 468 52.61 -12.49 -49.57
CA THR A 468 52.34 -11.97 -48.21
C THR A 468 53.65 -11.67 -47.48
N ARG A 469 54.70 -12.45 -47.74
CA ARG A 469 56.05 -12.17 -47.26
C ARG A 469 56.58 -10.86 -47.82
N LYS A 470 56.51 -10.65 -49.15
CA LYS A 470 56.97 -9.41 -49.79
C LYS A 470 56.28 -8.17 -49.23
N LYS A 471 54.95 -8.23 -49.03
CA LYS A 471 54.18 -7.15 -48.42
C LYS A 471 54.62 -6.83 -46.99
N LYS A 472 54.79 -7.85 -46.14
CA LYS A 472 55.29 -7.66 -44.77
C LYS A 472 56.71 -7.06 -44.75
N ASP A 473 57.53 -7.40 -45.74
CA ASP A 473 58.87 -6.84 -45.91
C ASP A 473 58.81 -5.34 -46.32
N GLU A 474 57.94 -4.98 -47.28
CA GLU A 474 57.70 -3.59 -47.72
C GLU A 474 57.09 -2.71 -46.60
N GLU A 475 56.09 -3.23 -45.87
CA GLU A 475 55.51 -2.56 -44.70
C GLU A 475 56.57 -2.34 -43.61
N ALA A 476 57.38 -3.36 -43.30
CA ALA A 476 58.45 -3.26 -42.32
C ALA A 476 59.50 -2.21 -42.72
N GLU A 477 59.85 -2.12 -44.01
CA GLU A 477 60.78 -1.12 -44.52
C GLU A 477 60.22 0.31 -44.42
N ALA A 478 58.96 0.51 -44.80
CA ALA A 478 58.31 1.81 -44.69
C ALA A 478 58.18 2.29 -43.23
N PHE A 479 57.76 1.39 -42.32
CA PHE A 479 57.74 1.68 -40.88
C PHE A 479 59.13 1.94 -40.31
N THR A 480 60.15 1.23 -40.80
CA THR A 480 61.54 1.44 -40.36
C THR A 480 62.01 2.84 -40.71
N SER A 481 61.74 3.30 -41.93
CA SER A 481 62.06 4.65 -42.36
C SER A 481 61.39 5.68 -41.46
N LEU A 482 60.08 5.53 -41.21
CA LEU A 482 59.32 6.41 -40.30
C LEU A 482 59.88 6.42 -38.88
N ILE A 483 60.11 5.25 -38.28
CA ILE A 483 60.63 5.13 -36.91
C ILE A 483 62.06 5.68 -36.80
N LYS A 484 62.92 5.44 -37.79
CA LYS A 484 64.27 6.02 -37.84
C LYS A 484 64.21 7.54 -37.91
N PHE A 485 63.32 8.10 -38.72
CA PHE A 485 63.10 9.55 -38.77
C PHE A 485 62.66 10.11 -37.41
N ILE A 486 61.73 9.42 -36.72
CA ILE A 486 61.30 9.82 -35.37
C ILE A 486 62.48 9.75 -34.39
N LEU A 487 63.25 8.66 -34.39
CA LEU A 487 64.43 8.50 -33.53
C LEU A 487 65.52 9.56 -33.80
N SER A 488 65.84 9.85 -35.07
CA SER A 488 66.79 10.90 -35.45
C SER A 488 66.30 12.28 -34.99
N THR A 489 65.00 12.56 -35.15
CA THR A 489 64.39 13.80 -34.67
C THR A 489 64.48 13.93 -33.15
N LEU A 490 64.17 12.86 -32.40
CA LEU A 490 64.24 12.84 -30.93
C LEU A 490 65.69 12.92 -30.41
N ASN A 491 66.65 12.35 -31.15
CA ASN A 491 68.07 12.37 -30.81
C ASN A 491 68.78 13.68 -31.22
N GLY A 492 68.08 14.59 -31.90
CA GLY A 492 68.61 15.87 -32.38
C GLY A 492 69.57 15.75 -33.57
N ASP A 493 69.48 14.66 -34.34
CA ASP A 493 70.30 14.47 -35.54
C ASP A 493 69.73 15.31 -36.72
N MET A 494 70.60 15.85 -37.58
CA MET A 494 70.14 16.60 -38.76
C MET A 494 69.54 15.65 -39.81
N VAL A 495 68.26 15.86 -40.15
CA VAL A 495 67.59 15.13 -41.22
C VAL A 495 67.55 15.99 -42.49
N GLU A 496 67.98 15.43 -43.62
CA GLU A 496 67.89 16.10 -44.92
C GLU A 496 66.43 16.40 -45.29
N ALA A 497 66.17 17.59 -45.84
CA ALA A 497 64.82 18.03 -46.20
C ALA A 497 64.13 17.08 -47.19
N LYS A 498 64.88 16.48 -48.12
CA LYS A 498 64.36 15.49 -49.07
C LYS A 498 63.84 14.23 -48.37
N THR A 499 64.60 13.73 -47.39
CA THR A 499 64.22 12.56 -46.58
C THR A 499 63.00 12.88 -45.72
N ALA A 500 62.89 14.09 -45.17
CA ALA A 500 61.72 14.51 -44.41
C ALA A 500 60.43 14.49 -45.27
N THR A 501 60.49 14.96 -46.52
CA THR A 501 59.35 14.93 -47.45
C THR A 501 58.97 13.50 -47.86
N GLU A 502 59.95 12.63 -48.10
CA GLU A 502 59.69 11.21 -48.38
C GLU A 502 59.01 10.51 -47.19
N ILE A 503 59.45 10.80 -45.96
CA ILE A 503 58.86 10.28 -44.73
C ILE A 503 57.45 10.84 -44.50
N GLU A 504 57.22 12.11 -44.77
CA GLU A 504 55.90 12.75 -44.66
C GLU A 504 54.90 12.07 -45.58
N MET A 505 55.27 11.78 -46.83
CA MET A 505 54.43 10.99 -47.75
C MET A 505 54.18 9.55 -47.23
N ILE A 506 55.18 8.89 -46.65
CA ILE A 506 55.04 7.55 -46.06
C ILE A 506 54.10 7.58 -44.86
N ALA A 507 54.27 8.55 -43.96
CA ALA A 507 53.44 8.72 -42.77
C ALA A 507 51.99 9.01 -43.15
N GLU A 508 51.74 9.93 -44.09
CA GLU A 508 50.40 10.23 -44.58
C GLU A 508 49.77 9.04 -45.31
N SER A 509 50.56 8.25 -46.05
CA SER A 509 50.04 7.07 -46.76
C SER A 509 49.70 5.90 -45.84
N ILE A 510 50.42 5.73 -44.72
CA ILE A 510 50.24 4.58 -43.81
C ILE A 510 49.30 4.94 -42.64
N MET A 511 49.47 6.13 -42.07
CA MET A 511 48.75 6.58 -40.88
C MET A 511 47.51 7.44 -41.22
N GLN A 512 47.36 7.90 -42.47
CA GLN A 512 46.31 8.84 -42.91
C GLN A 512 46.24 10.12 -42.07
N LYS A 513 47.39 10.54 -41.53
CA LYS A 513 47.55 11.71 -40.64
C LYS A 513 48.80 12.49 -41.03
N SER A 514 48.81 13.78 -40.69
CA SER A 514 50.00 14.61 -40.90
C SER A 514 51.17 14.08 -40.08
N LEU A 515 52.41 14.29 -40.56
CA LEU A 515 53.61 13.84 -39.86
C LEU A 515 53.71 14.40 -38.43
N LEU A 516 53.23 15.64 -38.21
CA LEU A 516 53.18 16.27 -36.88
C LEU A 516 52.21 15.57 -35.93
N GLU A 517 51.03 15.17 -36.42
CA GLU A 517 50.07 14.39 -35.62
C GLU A 517 50.65 13.02 -35.26
N VAL A 518 51.29 12.35 -36.21
CA VAL A 518 51.97 11.06 -35.97
C VAL A 518 53.06 11.21 -34.90
N GLN A 519 53.90 12.24 -34.99
CA GLN A 519 54.91 12.52 -33.95
C GLN A 519 54.28 12.74 -32.56
N ASN A 520 53.19 13.52 -32.50
CA ASN A 520 52.48 13.78 -31.25
C ASN A 520 51.86 12.48 -30.67
N GLU A 521 51.24 11.64 -31.49
CA GLU A 521 50.70 10.34 -31.05
C GLU A 521 51.80 9.41 -30.53
N PHE A 522 52.95 9.39 -31.20
CA PHE A 522 54.09 8.58 -30.78
C PHE A 522 54.65 9.05 -29.42
N LEU A 523 54.73 10.36 -29.20
CA LEU A 523 55.14 10.94 -27.92
C LEU A 523 54.12 10.67 -26.80
N GLN A 524 52.82 10.77 -27.11
CA GLN A 524 51.74 10.48 -26.15
C GLN A 524 51.65 8.99 -25.79
N ALA A 525 51.98 8.10 -26.73
CA ALA A 525 52.02 6.65 -26.54
C ALA A 525 53.27 6.18 -25.77
N ASN A 526 54.23 7.06 -25.51
CA ASN A 526 55.39 6.71 -24.71
C ASN A 526 54.97 6.52 -23.24
N ASP A 527 55.34 5.38 -22.66
CA ASP A 527 55.03 4.96 -21.28
C ASP A 527 53.56 4.63 -20.97
N GLN A 528 52.66 4.70 -21.96
CA GLN A 528 51.22 4.50 -21.78
C GLN A 528 50.63 3.75 -22.98
N ILE A 529 49.61 2.94 -22.76
CA ILE A 529 48.83 2.38 -23.88
C ILE A 529 47.85 3.45 -24.35
N THR A 530 47.94 3.86 -25.61
CA THR A 530 47.04 4.84 -26.23
C THR A 530 46.42 4.27 -27.50
N PHE A 531 45.35 4.91 -27.98
CA PHE A 531 44.80 4.57 -29.29
C PHE A 531 45.65 5.20 -30.38
N MET A 532 46.21 4.37 -31.26
CA MET A 532 46.95 4.81 -32.44
C MET A 532 46.23 4.34 -33.69
N GLY A 533 46.02 5.28 -34.62
CA GLY A 533 45.36 5.00 -35.90
C GLY A 533 46.37 4.51 -36.93
N LEU A 534 46.12 3.35 -37.52
CA LEU A 534 46.85 2.81 -38.67
C LEU A 534 45.89 2.70 -39.85
N GLY A 535 45.97 3.64 -40.78
CA GLY A 535 44.96 3.86 -41.82
C GLY A 535 43.59 4.13 -41.19
N THR A 536 42.59 3.36 -41.61
CA THR A 536 41.23 3.41 -41.05
C THR A 536 41.06 2.65 -39.72
N SER A 537 42.03 1.82 -39.33
CA SER A 537 41.97 0.99 -38.13
C SER A 537 42.53 1.73 -36.90
N HIS A 538 41.85 1.61 -35.75
CA HIS A 538 42.32 2.17 -34.48
C HIS A 538 42.70 1.02 -33.57
N SER A 539 43.96 0.96 -33.14
CA SER A 539 44.51 -0.11 -32.32
C SER A 539 45.11 0.47 -31.05
N ARG A 540 45.04 -0.28 -29.95
CA ARG A 540 45.77 0.10 -28.74
C ARG A 540 47.24 -0.16 -28.97
N ALA A 541 48.09 0.84 -28.75
CA ALA A 541 49.53 0.73 -28.95
C ALA A 541 50.29 1.26 -27.73
N LEU A 542 51.42 0.61 -27.44
CA LEU A 542 52.42 1.04 -26.48
C LEU A 542 53.71 1.33 -27.23
N ILE A 543 54.32 2.47 -26.92
CA ILE A 543 55.66 2.82 -27.42
C ILE A 543 56.62 2.90 -26.24
N GLU A 544 57.80 2.31 -26.42
CA GLU A 544 58.89 2.33 -25.46
C GLU A 544 60.17 2.79 -26.18
N LEU A 545 60.67 3.95 -25.79
CA LEU A 545 61.96 4.47 -26.20
C LEU A 545 63.05 3.92 -25.28
N VAL A 546 64.07 3.28 -25.85
CA VAL A 546 65.08 2.55 -25.08
C VAL A 546 66.47 3.05 -25.39
N SER A 547 67.25 3.30 -24.33
CA SER A 547 68.68 3.57 -24.41
C SER A 547 69.48 2.39 -23.83
N MET A 548 70.39 1.83 -24.63
CA MET A 548 71.31 0.76 -24.24
C MET A 548 72.38 1.25 -23.29
N TYR A 549 72.90 2.45 -23.55
CA TYR A 549 74.08 3.02 -22.87
C TYR A 549 73.66 4.27 -22.08
N ALA A 550 74.43 4.64 -21.05
CA ALA A 550 74.16 5.86 -20.29
C ALA A 550 74.46 7.10 -21.16
N GLY A 551 73.48 7.53 -21.97
CA GLY A 551 73.57 8.67 -22.87
C GLY A 551 72.19 9.24 -23.18
N ASN A 552 72.14 10.49 -23.66
CA ASN A 552 70.91 11.22 -23.96
C ASN A 552 70.28 10.84 -25.32
N LYS A 553 70.67 9.69 -25.90
CA LYS A 553 70.18 9.18 -27.19
C LYS A 553 69.42 7.88 -27.00
N TYR A 554 68.33 7.75 -27.76
CA TYR A 554 67.54 6.53 -27.86
C TYR A 554 68.14 5.62 -28.94
N ASP A 555 68.46 4.39 -28.53
CA ASP A 555 69.06 3.36 -29.39
C ASP A 555 67.99 2.51 -30.09
N PHE A 556 66.84 2.31 -29.44
CA PHE A 556 65.72 1.53 -29.97
C PHE A 556 64.39 2.22 -29.72
N LEU A 557 63.46 2.04 -30.66
CA LEU A 557 62.05 2.25 -30.44
C LEU A 557 61.36 0.89 -30.56
N LEU A 558 60.64 0.51 -29.51
CA LEU A 558 59.71 -0.62 -29.52
C LEU A 558 58.29 -0.08 -29.62
N MET A 559 57.52 -0.61 -30.56
CA MET A 559 56.08 -0.42 -30.67
C MET A 559 55.40 -1.78 -30.55
N ALA A 560 54.47 -1.90 -29.60
CA ALA A 560 53.60 -3.05 -29.46
C ALA A 560 52.15 -2.59 -29.67
N SER A 561 51.48 -3.11 -30.69
CA SER A 561 50.12 -2.73 -31.08
C SER A 561 49.20 -3.95 -31.10
N TRP A 562 48.10 -3.87 -30.38
CA TRP A 562 47.08 -4.90 -30.30
C TRP A 562 45.97 -4.62 -31.32
N ASN A 563 45.75 -5.56 -32.24
CA ASN A 563 44.70 -5.46 -33.24
C ASN A 563 43.32 -5.52 -32.57
N GLU A 564 42.38 -4.72 -33.07
CA GLU A 564 40.98 -4.74 -32.67
C GLU A 564 40.78 -4.61 -31.14
N ASN A 565 39.71 -5.20 -30.62
CA ASN A 565 39.37 -5.21 -29.19
C ASN A 565 39.96 -6.46 -28.48
N ILE A 566 41.09 -7.01 -28.93
CA ILE A 566 41.65 -8.27 -28.39
C ILE A 566 42.05 -8.16 -26.92
N LEU A 567 42.60 -7.00 -26.51
CA LEU A 567 43.00 -6.77 -25.12
C LEU A 567 41.78 -6.74 -24.19
N GLU A 568 40.68 -6.14 -24.66
CA GLU A 568 39.37 -6.14 -24.00
C GLU A 568 38.82 -7.57 -23.93
N HIS A 569 38.89 -8.33 -25.02
CA HIS A 569 38.45 -9.73 -25.07
C HIS A 569 39.18 -10.61 -24.06
N CYS A 570 40.52 -10.55 -24.02
CA CYS A 570 41.35 -11.31 -23.08
C CYS A 570 41.06 -10.94 -21.62
N TYR A 571 40.80 -9.66 -21.34
CA TYR A 571 40.38 -9.20 -20.02
C TYR A 571 39.03 -9.79 -19.62
N VAL A 572 38.02 -9.66 -20.47
CA VAL A 572 36.66 -10.17 -20.23
C VAL A 572 36.68 -11.68 -20.03
N LYS A 573 37.30 -12.43 -20.95
CA LYS A 573 37.44 -13.90 -20.89
C LYS A 573 38.04 -14.37 -19.56
N ARG A 574 39.02 -13.63 -19.03
CA ARG A 574 39.73 -13.96 -17.77
C ARG A 574 38.95 -13.58 -16.52
N GLN A 575 38.33 -12.40 -16.50
CA GLN A 575 37.71 -11.85 -15.29
C GLN A 575 36.23 -12.19 -15.15
N PHE A 576 35.53 -12.53 -16.24
CA PHE A 576 34.10 -12.75 -16.25
C PHE A 576 33.63 -13.80 -15.23
N LEU A 577 34.27 -14.98 -15.20
CA LEU A 577 33.88 -16.06 -14.27
C LEU A 577 34.01 -15.67 -12.80
N ASN A 578 35.06 -14.92 -12.45
CA ASN A 578 35.27 -14.43 -11.08
C ASN A 578 34.28 -13.33 -10.73
N ALA A 579 34.01 -12.42 -11.67
CA ALA A 579 33.05 -11.34 -11.51
C ALA A 579 31.61 -11.86 -11.34
N SER A 580 31.22 -12.87 -12.13
CA SER A 580 29.88 -13.46 -12.09
C SER A 580 29.57 -14.25 -10.81
N ARG A 581 30.58 -14.61 -9.99
CA ARG A 581 30.38 -15.33 -8.72
C ARG A 581 30.15 -14.40 -7.52
N ASN A 582 30.51 -13.12 -7.62
CA ASN A 582 30.59 -12.19 -6.50
C ASN A 582 29.37 -11.27 -6.36
N ILE A 583 28.26 -11.57 -7.01
CA ILE A 583 27.06 -10.74 -6.98
C ILE A 583 25.83 -11.62 -6.75
N ASP A 584 25.17 -11.43 -5.61
CA ASP A 584 23.97 -12.19 -5.27
C ASP A 584 22.84 -11.91 -6.26
N ASN A 585 22.41 -12.95 -6.97
CA ASN A 585 21.27 -12.95 -7.89
C ASN A 585 21.34 -11.96 -9.08
N LEU A 586 22.46 -11.24 -9.26
CA LEU A 586 22.71 -10.41 -10.44
C LEU A 586 23.45 -11.23 -11.49
N GLN A 587 22.82 -11.47 -12.62
CA GLN A 587 23.45 -12.16 -13.74
C GLN A 587 24.21 -11.15 -14.60
N LEU A 588 25.54 -11.29 -14.64
CA LEU A 588 26.40 -10.45 -15.48
C LEU A 588 26.32 -10.92 -16.94
N GLY A 589 26.08 -9.99 -17.84
CA GLY A 589 26.10 -10.19 -19.29
C GLY A 589 27.01 -9.19 -19.97
N ILE A 590 27.82 -9.66 -20.91
CA ILE A 590 28.69 -8.83 -21.74
C ILE A 590 28.52 -9.25 -23.19
N ILE A 591 28.19 -8.31 -24.08
CA ILE A 591 27.97 -8.58 -25.52
C ILE A 591 28.86 -7.62 -26.33
N SER A 592 29.58 -8.12 -27.33
CA SER A 592 30.36 -7.27 -28.25
C SER A 592 29.46 -6.41 -29.13
N GLU A 593 29.98 -5.30 -29.67
CA GLU A 593 29.20 -4.36 -30.49
C GLU A 593 28.62 -5.00 -31.77
N ASP A 594 29.38 -5.87 -32.43
CA ASP A 594 28.93 -6.67 -33.57
C ASP A 594 27.98 -7.82 -33.19
N ALA A 595 27.75 -8.01 -31.88
CA ALA A 595 27.01 -9.11 -31.27
C ALA A 595 27.53 -10.51 -31.63
N ALA A 596 28.75 -10.62 -32.15
CA ALA A 596 29.37 -11.89 -32.52
C ALA A 596 29.85 -12.66 -31.27
N LEU A 597 30.29 -11.93 -30.23
CA LEU A 597 30.81 -12.49 -28.99
C LEU A 597 29.91 -12.10 -27.81
N SER A 598 29.71 -13.05 -26.90
CA SER A 598 28.96 -12.79 -25.66
C SER A 598 29.46 -13.64 -24.50
N PHE A 599 29.27 -13.13 -23.28
CA PHE A 599 29.62 -13.79 -22.03
C PHE A 599 28.43 -13.71 -21.06
N PRO A 600 27.83 -14.86 -20.65
CA PRO A 600 28.11 -16.21 -21.17
C PRO A 600 27.68 -16.36 -22.63
N ALA A 601 28.25 -17.36 -23.33
CA ALA A 601 28.03 -17.58 -24.76
C ALA A 601 26.56 -17.81 -25.13
N GLU A 602 25.73 -18.28 -24.19
CA GLU A 602 24.29 -18.49 -24.38
C GLU A 602 23.53 -17.18 -24.67
N LEU A 603 24.01 -16.04 -24.18
CA LEU A 603 23.36 -14.74 -24.40
C LEU A 603 23.39 -14.30 -25.86
N ALA A 604 24.34 -14.81 -26.66
CA ALA A 604 24.36 -14.57 -28.11
C ALA A 604 23.08 -15.10 -28.78
N GLY A 605 22.42 -16.13 -28.25
CA GLY A 605 21.18 -16.63 -28.86
C GLY A 605 19.98 -15.69 -28.74
N ASN A 606 19.99 -14.77 -27.76
CA ASN A 606 18.80 -14.03 -27.37
C ASN A 606 18.64 -12.72 -28.17
N LEU A 607 17.68 -12.71 -29.11
CA LEU A 607 17.44 -11.58 -30.00
C LEU A 607 16.94 -10.32 -29.27
N ALA A 608 16.07 -10.48 -28.27
CA ALA A 608 15.54 -9.35 -27.49
C ALA A 608 16.64 -8.64 -26.69
N LEU A 609 17.54 -9.42 -26.07
CA LEU A 609 18.71 -8.88 -25.37
C LEU A 609 19.69 -8.19 -26.30
N ARG A 610 19.95 -8.75 -27.48
CA ARG A 610 20.83 -8.13 -28.48
C ARG A 610 20.28 -6.79 -28.97
N GLU A 611 19.00 -6.73 -29.30
CA GLU A 611 18.35 -5.48 -29.72
C GLU A 611 18.35 -4.45 -28.59
N TYR A 612 18.14 -4.87 -27.35
CA TYR A 612 18.17 -3.97 -26.20
C TYR A 612 19.59 -3.49 -25.90
N ALA A 613 20.59 -4.36 -25.93
CA ALA A 613 21.99 -4.02 -25.67
C ALA A 613 22.54 -3.01 -26.69
N ARG A 614 22.07 -3.05 -27.95
CA ARG A 614 22.40 -2.04 -28.98
C ARG A 614 21.93 -0.63 -28.60
N LYS A 615 20.97 -0.49 -27.69
CA LYS A 615 20.50 0.80 -27.18
C LYS A 615 21.39 1.34 -26.06
N PHE A 616 22.31 0.53 -25.50
CA PHE A 616 23.19 1.00 -24.44
C PHE A 616 24.12 2.09 -24.95
N THR A 617 24.32 3.08 -24.09
CA THR A 617 25.23 4.19 -24.35
C THR A 617 26.31 4.19 -23.27
N GLN A 618 27.33 5.04 -23.38
CA GLN A 618 28.38 5.11 -22.34
C GLN A 618 27.88 5.56 -20.96
N ARG A 619 26.60 5.94 -20.85
CA ARG A 619 25.94 6.23 -19.60
C ARG A 619 25.08 5.04 -19.16
N PRO A 620 25.00 4.78 -17.85
CA PRO A 620 24.07 3.81 -17.31
C PRO A 620 22.65 4.08 -17.79
N VAL A 621 21.97 3.00 -18.11
CA VAL A 621 20.53 2.98 -18.31
C VAL A 621 19.83 3.59 -17.07
N PRO A 622 18.71 4.33 -17.24
CA PRO A 622 17.94 4.83 -16.12
C PRO A 622 17.44 3.71 -15.21
N PRO A 623 17.25 3.97 -13.91
CA PRO A 623 16.72 2.97 -12.99
C PRO A 623 15.32 2.50 -13.41
N ARG A 624 14.97 1.27 -12.99
CA ARG A 624 13.65 0.62 -13.20
C ARG A 624 13.33 0.29 -14.66
N GLN A 625 14.34 -0.07 -15.44
CA GLN A 625 14.15 -0.64 -16.78
C GLN A 625 13.98 -2.15 -16.69
N PHE A 626 13.00 -2.67 -17.43
CA PHE A 626 12.66 -4.09 -17.39
C PHE A 626 12.71 -4.72 -18.76
N ILE A 627 13.30 -5.92 -18.84
CA ILE A 627 13.28 -6.77 -20.02
C ILE A 627 12.60 -8.10 -19.67
N THR A 628 11.88 -8.68 -20.62
CA THR A 628 11.30 -10.02 -20.46
C THR A 628 12.09 -11.01 -21.30
N ILE A 629 12.65 -12.02 -20.64
CA ILE A 629 13.44 -13.10 -21.24
C ILE A 629 12.78 -14.40 -20.79
N ASP A 630 12.41 -15.27 -21.73
CA ASP A 630 11.81 -16.59 -21.46
C ASP A 630 10.64 -16.54 -20.47
N HIS A 631 9.72 -15.59 -20.67
CA HIS A 631 8.55 -15.30 -19.82
C HIS A 631 8.88 -14.80 -18.39
N GLN A 632 10.14 -14.56 -18.07
CA GLN A 632 10.58 -13.98 -16.80
C GLN A 632 11.01 -12.52 -17.00
N SER A 633 10.57 -11.64 -16.09
CA SER A 633 10.91 -10.21 -16.15
C SER A 633 12.12 -9.92 -15.26
N TYR A 634 13.12 -9.26 -15.84
CA TYR A 634 14.36 -8.86 -15.19
C TYR A 634 14.45 -7.33 -15.14
N LEU A 635 14.95 -6.81 -14.03
CA LEU A 635 15.49 -5.46 -13.95
C LEU A 635 16.84 -5.48 -14.69
N ILE A 636 16.94 -4.70 -15.75
CA ILE A 636 18.17 -4.57 -16.54
C ILE A 636 18.88 -3.28 -16.16
N MET A 637 20.18 -3.38 -15.97
CA MET A 637 21.08 -2.25 -15.75
C MET A 637 22.30 -2.45 -16.64
N GLY A 638 22.80 -1.41 -17.28
CA GLY A 638 23.89 -1.60 -18.22
C GLY A 638 24.30 -0.31 -18.93
N PHE A 639 25.44 -0.39 -19.61
CA PHE A 639 25.99 0.68 -20.43
C PHE A 639 27.03 0.11 -21.40
N ARG A 640 27.35 0.88 -22.45
CA ARG A 640 28.49 0.62 -23.32
C ARG A 640 29.77 0.97 -22.57
N GLY A 641 30.72 0.04 -22.50
CA GLY A 641 31.96 0.24 -21.74
C GLY A 641 32.67 1.54 -22.13
N LYS A 642 33.16 2.27 -21.12
CA LYS A 642 33.97 3.46 -21.35
C LYS A 642 35.42 3.06 -21.60
N GLN A 643 35.90 2.05 -20.88
CA GLN A 643 37.22 1.46 -21.12
C GLN A 643 37.11 0.28 -22.09
N LEU A 644 36.08 -0.55 -21.94
CA LEU A 644 35.74 -1.67 -22.83
C LEU A 644 34.86 -1.20 -24.00
N GLY A 645 35.42 -0.35 -24.86
CA GLY A 645 34.67 0.38 -25.89
C GLY A 645 33.95 -0.52 -26.91
N GLY A 646 34.46 -1.73 -27.13
CA GLY A 646 33.86 -2.75 -28.00
C GLY A 646 32.77 -3.59 -27.36
N TYR A 647 32.44 -3.37 -26.08
CA TYR A 647 31.51 -4.22 -25.33
C TYR A 647 30.39 -3.44 -24.65
N ASN A 648 29.22 -4.07 -24.63
CA ASN A 648 28.04 -3.69 -23.89
C ASN A 648 27.96 -4.50 -22.60
N LEU A 649 28.07 -3.83 -21.45
CA LEU A 649 28.07 -4.43 -20.13
C LEU A 649 26.68 -4.28 -19.51
N PHE A 650 26.11 -5.36 -18.97
CA PHE A 650 24.83 -5.31 -18.27
C PHE A 650 24.70 -6.34 -17.17
N GLY A 651 23.78 -6.07 -16.26
CA GLY A 651 23.34 -6.96 -15.19
C GLY A 651 21.83 -7.19 -15.32
N LEU A 652 21.42 -8.44 -15.13
CA LEU A 652 20.02 -8.84 -15.07
C LEU A 652 19.69 -9.30 -13.67
N TYR A 653 18.73 -8.63 -13.03
CA TYR A 653 18.24 -9.00 -11.70
C TYR A 653 16.78 -9.47 -11.79
N PRO A 654 16.45 -10.72 -11.39
CA PRO A 654 15.08 -11.22 -11.42
C PRO A 654 14.11 -10.35 -10.61
N THR A 655 13.09 -9.77 -11.26
CA THR A 655 12.09 -8.95 -10.55
C THR A 655 11.18 -9.77 -9.63
N SER A 656 11.10 -11.08 -9.84
CA SER A 656 10.33 -12.01 -9.00
C SER A 656 10.85 -12.01 -7.56
N LEU A 657 12.16 -11.90 -7.33
CA LEU A 657 12.74 -11.92 -5.98
C LEU A 657 12.21 -10.77 -5.11
N ILE A 658 12.18 -9.55 -5.66
CA ILE A 658 11.64 -8.37 -4.97
C ILE A 658 10.12 -8.51 -4.83
N ARG A 659 9.42 -8.91 -5.89
CA ARG A 659 7.96 -9.09 -5.87
C ARG A 659 7.53 -10.11 -4.82
N ASP A 660 8.23 -11.23 -4.70
CA ASP A 660 7.93 -12.28 -3.75
C ASP A 660 8.22 -11.84 -2.31
N GLN A 661 9.28 -11.06 -2.10
CA GLN A 661 9.56 -10.47 -0.79
C GLN A 661 8.45 -9.49 -0.37
N ILE A 662 8.07 -8.58 -1.26
CA ILE A 662 6.98 -7.62 -1.02
C ILE A 662 5.64 -8.35 -0.83
N ALA A 663 5.35 -9.38 -1.63
CA ALA A 663 4.13 -10.18 -1.51
C ALA A 663 4.05 -10.92 -0.16
N ARG A 664 5.16 -11.51 0.30
CA ARG A 664 5.23 -12.15 1.63
C ARG A 664 4.96 -11.14 2.75
N GLU A 665 5.60 -9.99 2.72
CA GLU A 665 5.36 -8.94 3.74
C GLU A 665 3.93 -8.40 3.70
N LYS A 666 3.38 -8.15 2.49
CA LYS A 666 2.00 -7.74 2.30
C LYS A 666 1.02 -8.78 2.83
N SER A 667 1.25 -10.07 2.56
CA SER A 667 0.40 -11.16 3.06
C SER A 667 0.42 -11.25 4.60
N ARG A 668 1.57 -11.02 5.24
CA ARG A 668 1.68 -10.95 6.71
C ARG A 668 0.91 -9.76 7.26
N LEU A 669 1.01 -8.58 6.65
CA LEU A 669 0.27 -7.39 7.08
C LEU A 669 -1.25 -7.61 6.97
N ILE A 670 -1.71 -8.17 5.84
CA ILE A 670 -3.13 -8.52 5.65
C ILE A 670 -3.56 -9.55 6.70
N GLY A 671 -2.73 -10.58 6.96
CA GLY A 671 -2.97 -11.58 8.00
C GLY A 671 -3.13 -10.96 9.39
N PHE A 672 -2.22 -10.06 9.80
CA PHE A 672 -2.33 -9.33 11.07
C PHE A 672 -3.56 -8.43 11.12
N GLY A 673 -3.91 -7.77 10.02
CA GLY A 673 -5.11 -6.94 9.93
C GLY A 673 -6.40 -7.75 10.11
N LEU A 674 -6.50 -8.91 9.45
CA LEU A 674 -7.64 -9.83 9.61
C LEU A 674 -7.70 -10.43 11.01
N ALA A 675 -6.57 -10.86 11.57
CA ALA A 675 -6.51 -11.38 12.94
C ALA A 675 -6.95 -10.32 13.96
N SER A 676 -6.53 -9.06 13.79
CA SER A 676 -6.98 -7.94 14.62
C SER A 676 -8.48 -7.68 14.52
N LEU A 677 -9.04 -7.75 13.30
CA LEU A 677 -10.48 -7.59 13.09
C LEU A 677 -11.28 -8.72 13.75
N ILE A 678 -10.83 -9.98 13.60
CA ILE A 678 -11.45 -11.15 14.24
C ILE A 678 -11.37 -11.01 15.77
N LEU A 679 -10.21 -10.63 16.30
CA LEU A 679 -10.04 -10.41 17.73
C LEU A 679 -10.97 -9.31 18.25
N ALA A 680 -11.12 -8.20 17.52
CA ALA A 680 -12.04 -7.12 17.88
C ALA A 680 -13.51 -7.57 17.87
N LEU A 681 -13.91 -8.40 16.90
CA LEU A 681 -15.25 -8.99 16.84
C LEU A 681 -15.51 -9.94 18.01
N ILE A 682 -14.55 -10.82 18.32
CA ILE A 682 -14.62 -11.74 19.46
C ILE A 682 -14.73 -10.94 20.77
N LEU A 683 -13.85 -9.95 20.97
CA LEU A 683 -13.84 -9.13 22.18
C LEU A 683 -15.14 -8.33 22.32
N GLY A 684 -15.63 -7.74 21.23
CA GLY A 684 -16.90 -7.02 21.20
C GLY A 684 -18.09 -7.92 21.54
N GLN A 685 -18.09 -9.16 21.06
CA GLN A 685 -19.13 -10.14 21.36
C GLN A 685 -19.05 -10.65 22.81
N LEU A 686 -17.84 -10.92 23.32
CA LEU A 686 -17.60 -11.31 24.71
C LEU A 686 -18.04 -10.21 25.68
N LEU A 687 -17.64 -8.96 25.43
CA LEU A 687 -18.06 -7.81 26.24
C LEU A 687 -19.58 -7.63 26.16
N SER A 688 -20.17 -7.68 24.97
CA SER A 688 -21.62 -7.59 24.83
C SER A 688 -22.36 -8.70 25.59
N TYR A 689 -21.84 -9.93 25.60
CA TYR A 689 -22.43 -11.03 26.34
C TYR A 689 -22.31 -10.83 27.86
N SER A 690 -21.12 -10.40 28.32
CA SER A 690 -20.83 -10.12 29.73
C SER A 690 -21.76 -9.09 30.35
N PHE A 691 -22.26 -8.12 29.57
CA PHE A 691 -23.19 -7.10 30.07
C PHE A 691 -24.67 -7.49 29.90
N ILE A 692 -25.06 -8.09 28.77
CA ILE A 692 -26.48 -8.33 28.46
C ILE A 692 -27.05 -9.50 29.28
N PHE A 693 -26.25 -10.54 29.52
CA PHE A 693 -26.72 -11.72 30.24
C PHE A 693 -27.15 -11.42 31.69
N PRO A 694 -26.34 -10.74 32.53
CA PRO A 694 -26.76 -10.36 33.89
C PRO A 694 -27.97 -9.43 33.89
N LEU A 695 -28.03 -8.47 32.96
CA LEU A 695 -29.17 -7.55 32.84
C LEU A 695 -30.49 -8.26 32.55
N ARG A 696 -30.46 -9.29 31.68
CA ARG A 696 -31.66 -10.08 31.39
C ARG A 696 -32.16 -10.83 32.63
N ILE A 697 -31.26 -11.45 33.39
CA ILE A 697 -31.61 -12.18 34.63
C ILE A 697 -32.21 -11.23 35.67
N LEU A 698 -31.63 -10.03 35.82
CA LEU A 698 -32.17 -9.02 36.74
C LEU A 698 -33.55 -8.52 36.28
N ALA A 699 -33.77 -8.35 34.98
CA ALA A 699 -35.08 -8.00 34.44
C ALA A 699 -36.12 -9.09 34.72
N GLU A 700 -35.76 -10.37 34.55
CA GLU A 700 -36.61 -11.51 34.92
C GLU A 700 -36.92 -11.54 36.44
N GLY A 701 -35.95 -11.16 37.28
CA GLY A 701 -36.16 -10.98 38.72
C GLY A 701 -37.18 -9.88 39.04
N ALA A 702 -37.07 -8.73 38.39
CA ALA A 702 -38.02 -7.63 38.56
C ALA A 702 -39.45 -8.03 38.16
N GLU A 703 -39.60 -8.81 37.08
CA GLU A 703 -40.90 -9.38 36.69
C GLU A 703 -41.46 -10.35 37.74
N ALA A 704 -40.62 -11.14 38.41
CA ALA A 704 -41.06 -12.04 39.49
C ALA A 704 -41.63 -11.28 40.69
N ILE A 705 -41.01 -10.16 41.08
CA ILE A 705 -41.56 -9.25 42.11
C ILE A 705 -42.95 -8.75 41.70
N GLN A 706 -43.10 -8.30 40.46
CA GLN A 706 -44.40 -7.80 39.96
C GLN A 706 -45.50 -8.86 40.06
N ARG A 707 -45.15 -10.15 39.85
CA ARG A 707 -46.08 -11.28 39.94
C ARG A 707 -46.27 -11.83 41.35
N ARG A 708 -45.65 -11.24 42.39
CA ARG A 708 -45.61 -11.74 43.78
C ARG A 708 -45.11 -13.19 43.89
N ASP A 709 -44.23 -13.60 42.99
CA ASP A 709 -43.58 -14.92 43.02
C ASP A 709 -42.34 -14.86 43.93
N PHE A 710 -42.59 -14.82 45.25
CA PHE A 710 -41.54 -14.64 46.26
C PHE A 710 -40.58 -15.84 46.40
N ASP A 711 -40.84 -16.96 45.73
CA ASP A 711 -39.99 -18.15 45.76
C ASP A 711 -38.82 -18.04 44.77
N LYS A 712 -38.90 -17.09 43.82
CA LYS A 712 -37.85 -16.89 42.81
C LYS A 712 -36.56 -16.42 43.48
N ARG A 713 -35.45 -17.09 43.14
CA ARG A 713 -34.08 -16.67 43.48
C ARG A 713 -33.26 -16.46 42.23
N LEU A 714 -32.46 -15.41 42.21
CA LEU A 714 -31.50 -15.14 41.15
C LEU A 714 -30.19 -15.89 41.41
N PRO A 715 -29.54 -16.44 40.37
CA PRO A 715 -28.23 -17.07 40.49
C PRO A 715 -27.15 -16.04 40.86
N GLU A 716 -26.00 -16.51 41.33
CA GLU A 716 -24.87 -15.62 41.62
C GLU A 716 -24.31 -15.02 40.32
N LEU A 717 -24.55 -13.72 40.11
CA LEU A 717 -24.11 -12.97 38.92
C LEU A 717 -22.68 -12.42 39.04
N GLY A 718 -21.83 -13.03 39.87
CA GLY A 718 -20.44 -12.64 40.09
C GLY A 718 -20.19 -11.83 41.36
N ARG A 719 -19.00 -11.19 41.44
CA ARG A 719 -18.56 -10.37 42.59
C ARG A 719 -18.61 -8.87 42.33
N ASP A 720 -19.13 -8.48 41.18
CA ASP A 720 -19.29 -7.10 40.73
C ASP A 720 -20.63 -6.50 41.19
N GLU A 721 -21.02 -5.38 40.57
CA GLU A 721 -22.28 -4.69 40.81
C GLU A 721 -23.49 -5.56 40.49
N PHE A 722 -23.44 -6.40 39.44
CA PHE A 722 -24.54 -7.31 39.10
C PHE A 722 -24.72 -8.39 40.15
N GLY A 723 -23.63 -8.97 40.62
CA GLY A 723 -23.64 -9.90 41.75
C GLY A 723 -24.17 -9.27 43.04
N LYS A 724 -23.80 -8.02 43.32
CA LYS A 724 -24.35 -7.27 44.47
C LYS A 724 -25.86 -7.08 44.33
N MET A 725 -26.36 -6.70 43.15
CA MET A 725 -27.79 -6.53 42.91
C MET A 725 -28.55 -7.85 43.06
N ALA A 726 -28.01 -8.97 42.56
CA ALA A 726 -28.63 -10.30 42.75
C ALA A 726 -28.72 -10.71 44.22
N ARG A 727 -27.69 -10.43 45.04
CA ARG A 727 -27.73 -10.68 46.49
C ARG A 727 -28.77 -9.82 47.19
N VAL A 728 -28.80 -8.52 46.91
CA VAL A 728 -29.80 -7.60 47.47
C VAL A 728 -31.21 -8.07 47.10
N PHE A 729 -31.44 -8.42 45.84
CA PHE A 729 -32.71 -8.98 45.38
C PHE A 729 -33.10 -10.23 46.18
N ASN A 730 -32.20 -11.22 46.30
CA ASN A 730 -32.50 -12.46 47.02
C ASN A 730 -32.81 -12.21 48.51
N THR A 731 -32.11 -11.29 49.17
CA THR A 731 -32.41 -10.90 50.56
C THR A 731 -33.81 -10.27 50.66
N THR A 732 -34.14 -9.32 49.78
CA THR A 732 -35.47 -8.72 49.76
C THR A 732 -36.58 -9.74 49.49
N MET A 733 -36.33 -10.75 48.67
CA MET A 733 -37.31 -11.83 48.43
C MET A 733 -37.57 -12.69 49.67
N ILE A 734 -36.54 -12.97 50.47
CA ILE A 734 -36.68 -13.69 51.75
C ILE A 734 -37.53 -12.85 52.71
N ASP A 735 -37.24 -11.56 52.87
CA ASP A 735 -37.99 -10.67 53.76
C ASP A 735 -39.49 -10.61 53.37
N LEU A 736 -39.80 -10.59 52.07
CA LEU A 736 -41.18 -10.61 51.57
C LEU A 736 -41.87 -11.97 51.78
N GLU A 737 -41.15 -13.07 51.64
CA GLU A 737 -41.66 -14.42 51.93
C GLU A 737 -41.99 -14.57 53.43
N GLU A 738 -41.12 -14.08 54.32
CA GLU A 738 -41.34 -14.10 55.77
C GLU A 738 -42.59 -13.30 56.18
N LEU A 739 -42.84 -12.14 55.54
CA LEU A 739 -44.06 -11.36 55.78
C LEU A 739 -45.33 -12.11 55.37
N LYS A 740 -45.30 -12.83 54.25
CA LYS A 740 -46.43 -13.68 53.81
C LYS A 740 -46.71 -14.81 54.80
N VAL A 741 -45.67 -15.44 55.35
CA VAL A 741 -45.81 -16.48 56.38
C VAL A 741 -46.38 -15.90 57.68
N ALA A 742 -45.87 -14.74 58.12
CA ALA A 742 -46.39 -14.05 59.30
C ALA A 742 -47.89 -13.72 59.16
N GLY A 743 -48.33 -13.32 57.96
CA GLY A 743 -49.74 -13.13 57.62
C GLY A 743 -50.59 -14.37 57.85
N ALA A 744 -50.16 -15.51 57.32
CA ALA A 744 -50.84 -16.78 57.52
C ALA A 744 -50.94 -17.16 59.01
N VAL A 745 -49.90 -16.92 59.82
CA VAL A 745 -49.94 -17.16 61.27
C VAL A 745 -50.94 -16.24 61.96
N GLN A 746 -50.99 -14.96 61.58
CA GLN A 746 -51.93 -14.00 62.16
C GLN A 746 -53.39 -14.42 61.93
N GLU A 747 -53.72 -14.88 60.72
CA GLU A 747 -55.07 -15.34 60.38
C GLU A 747 -55.53 -16.50 61.29
N HIS A 748 -54.60 -17.35 61.77
CA HIS A 748 -54.91 -18.43 62.71
C HIS A 748 -55.24 -17.95 64.13
N LEU A 749 -54.93 -16.70 64.50
CA LEU A 749 -55.26 -16.14 65.82
C LEU A 749 -56.72 -15.68 65.94
N LEU A 750 -57.38 -15.44 64.81
CA LEU A 750 -58.79 -15.07 64.72
C LEU A 750 -59.69 -16.31 64.86
N PRO A 751 -60.94 -16.17 65.35
CA PRO A 751 -61.82 -17.32 65.57
C PRO A 751 -62.17 -18.05 64.27
N ARG A 752 -61.88 -19.35 64.22
CA ARG A 752 -62.21 -20.22 63.07
C ARG A 752 -63.64 -20.75 63.11
N LYS A 753 -64.17 -20.98 64.31
CA LYS A 753 -65.53 -21.46 64.54
C LYS A 753 -66.22 -20.50 65.52
N LEU A 754 -67.40 -20.02 65.13
CA LEU A 754 -68.25 -19.19 65.97
C LEU A 754 -69.09 -20.09 66.90
N PRO A 755 -69.43 -19.64 68.11
CA PRO A 755 -70.21 -20.43 69.06
C PRO A 755 -71.65 -20.62 68.54
N GLU A 756 -72.17 -21.83 68.70
CA GLU A 756 -73.57 -22.17 68.41
C GLU A 756 -74.34 -22.14 69.74
N LEU A 757 -75.32 -21.26 69.88
CA LEU A 757 -76.11 -21.06 71.10
C LEU A 757 -77.60 -21.06 70.77
N GLU A 758 -78.41 -21.76 71.56
CA GLU A 758 -79.86 -21.62 71.49
C GLU A 758 -80.26 -20.21 71.98
N GLY A 759 -80.96 -19.44 71.13
CA GLY A 759 -81.40 -18.08 71.44
C GLY A 759 -80.71 -16.97 70.64
N CYS A 760 -79.65 -17.24 69.90
CA CYS A 760 -79.09 -16.28 68.93
C CYS A 760 -78.34 -16.95 67.77
N GLN A 761 -78.28 -16.28 66.63
CA GLN A 761 -77.45 -16.68 65.48
C GLN A 761 -76.33 -15.67 65.25
N ILE A 762 -75.11 -16.13 64.97
CA ILE A 762 -73.92 -15.29 64.85
C ILE A 762 -73.24 -15.54 63.51
N TYR A 763 -72.85 -14.46 62.83
CA TYR A 763 -71.92 -14.52 61.70
C TYR A 763 -70.89 -13.41 61.81
N ALA A 764 -69.62 -13.73 61.53
CA ALA A 764 -68.53 -12.79 61.63
C ALA A 764 -67.41 -13.10 60.64
N ARG A 765 -66.81 -12.04 60.08
CA ARG A 765 -65.61 -12.12 59.25
C ARG A 765 -64.79 -10.84 59.40
N SER A 766 -63.50 -10.98 59.12
CA SER A 766 -62.55 -9.88 58.98
C SER A 766 -61.77 -10.07 57.69
N PHE A 767 -61.49 -8.97 56.99
CA PHE A 767 -60.69 -8.91 55.78
C PHE A 767 -59.56 -7.91 55.99
N SER A 768 -58.32 -8.36 55.79
CA SER A 768 -57.17 -7.46 55.86
C SER A 768 -56.85 -6.84 54.49
N ARG A 769 -56.37 -5.60 54.50
CA ARG A 769 -55.89 -4.88 53.32
C ARG A 769 -54.52 -5.37 52.83
N GLY A 770 -53.68 -5.91 53.72
CA GLY A 770 -52.31 -6.33 53.41
C GLY A 770 -52.01 -7.74 53.90
N ASP A 771 -50.72 -8.11 53.87
CA ASP A 771 -50.29 -9.42 54.39
C ASP A 771 -50.48 -9.51 55.93
N LEU A 772 -50.54 -8.38 56.64
CA LEU A 772 -50.73 -8.31 58.10
C LEU A 772 -51.69 -7.17 58.47
N GLY A 773 -52.77 -7.50 59.20
CA GLY A 773 -53.82 -6.57 59.62
C GLY A 773 -53.72 -6.07 61.07
N GLY A 774 -54.44 -5.01 61.42
CA GLY A 774 -54.59 -4.48 62.79
C GLY A 774 -55.91 -4.87 63.47
N ASP A 775 -56.89 -5.35 62.70
CA ASP A 775 -58.21 -5.71 63.22
C ASP A 775 -58.20 -7.00 64.05
N TYR A 776 -58.90 -6.97 65.18
CA TYR A 776 -59.15 -8.11 66.06
C TYR A 776 -60.66 -8.30 66.22
N TYR A 777 -61.14 -9.52 66.07
CA TYR A 777 -62.49 -9.88 66.48
C TYR A 777 -62.50 -11.23 67.17
N ASP A 778 -63.46 -11.42 68.08
CA ASP A 778 -63.68 -12.71 68.73
C ASP A 778 -65.13 -12.89 69.14
N CYS A 779 -65.59 -14.13 69.12
CA CYS A 779 -66.90 -14.54 69.58
C CYS A 779 -66.74 -15.86 70.34
N PHE A 780 -66.98 -15.87 71.65
CA PHE A 780 -66.76 -17.06 72.47
C PHE A 780 -67.68 -17.08 73.70
N ILE A 781 -67.76 -18.24 74.36
CA ILE A 781 -68.60 -18.44 75.54
C ILE A 781 -67.72 -18.39 76.80
N SER A 782 -68.06 -17.53 77.77
CA SER A 782 -67.32 -17.40 79.04
C SER A 782 -67.86 -18.30 80.17
N SER A 783 -69.15 -18.62 80.14
CA SER A 783 -69.86 -19.54 81.05
C SER A 783 -71.14 -20.01 80.35
N ALA A 784 -71.84 -21.05 80.86
CA ALA A 784 -72.81 -21.87 80.12
C ALA A 784 -73.76 -21.13 79.14
N ASN A 785 -74.23 -19.91 79.45
CA ASN A 785 -75.09 -19.10 78.56
C ASN A 785 -74.59 -17.65 78.34
N ARG A 786 -73.32 -17.34 78.59
CA ARG A 786 -72.76 -15.98 78.41
C ARG A 786 -71.86 -15.86 77.18
N LEU A 787 -72.40 -15.23 76.14
CA LEU A 787 -71.72 -14.90 74.90
C LEU A 787 -70.88 -13.63 75.06
N CYS A 788 -69.58 -13.74 74.79
CA CYS A 788 -68.67 -12.61 74.70
C CYS A 788 -68.46 -12.24 73.22
N LEU A 789 -68.66 -10.97 72.89
CA LEU A 789 -68.37 -10.42 71.56
C LEU A 789 -67.39 -9.28 71.69
N LEU A 790 -66.41 -9.23 70.80
CA LEU A 790 -65.49 -8.11 70.76
C LEU A 790 -65.06 -7.78 69.33
N THR A 791 -64.79 -6.50 69.12
CA THR A 791 -64.04 -6.02 67.97
C THR A 791 -63.01 -5.01 68.45
N GLY A 792 -61.86 -4.98 67.79
CA GLY A 792 -60.91 -3.90 67.95
C GLY A 792 -60.12 -3.66 66.69
N ASP A 793 -59.58 -2.46 66.60
CA ASP A 793 -58.82 -1.93 65.46
C ASP A 793 -57.59 -1.22 66.02
N VAL A 794 -56.41 -1.69 65.62
CA VAL A 794 -55.12 -1.07 66.00
C VAL A 794 -54.76 0.00 64.99
N SER A 795 -54.40 1.20 65.48
CA SER A 795 -54.07 2.33 64.62
C SER A 795 -52.91 2.04 63.64
N GLY A 796 -53.20 2.08 62.34
CA GLY A 796 -52.25 1.82 61.25
C GLY A 796 -52.05 0.32 60.97
N HIS A 797 -51.32 -0.03 59.92
CA HIS A 797 -51.27 -1.41 59.39
C HIS A 797 -49.88 -2.08 59.55
N GLY A 798 -49.77 -3.35 59.12
CA GLY A 798 -48.52 -4.11 59.04
C GLY A 798 -48.09 -4.77 60.36
N ALA A 799 -46.84 -5.22 60.43
CA ALA A 799 -46.33 -6.07 61.52
C ALA A 799 -46.51 -5.49 62.94
N GLY A 800 -46.34 -4.18 63.12
CA GLY A 800 -46.57 -3.54 64.42
C GLY A 800 -48.03 -3.59 64.86
N ALA A 801 -48.98 -3.43 63.93
CA ALA A 801 -50.41 -3.51 64.24
C ALA A 801 -50.84 -4.95 64.57
N ALA A 802 -50.36 -5.90 63.76
CA ALA A 802 -50.60 -7.33 63.97
C ALA A 802 -50.06 -7.84 65.32
N LEU A 803 -48.93 -7.31 65.79
CA LEU A 803 -48.40 -7.68 67.10
C LEU A 803 -49.31 -7.21 68.24
N ILE A 804 -49.80 -5.97 68.19
CA ILE A 804 -50.74 -5.44 69.19
C ILE A 804 -52.07 -6.20 69.16
N MET A 805 -52.56 -6.57 67.96
CA MET A 805 -53.72 -7.44 67.76
C MET A 805 -53.54 -8.79 68.48
N ALA A 806 -52.42 -9.48 68.23
CA ALA A 806 -52.08 -10.76 68.88
C ALA A 806 -51.97 -10.63 70.41
N MET A 807 -51.40 -9.52 70.89
CA MET A 807 -51.34 -9.21 72.31
C MET A 807 -52.73 -9.01 72.93
N ALA A 808 -53.64 -8.33 72.23
CA ALA A 808 -55.01 -8.13 72.68
C ALA A 808 -55.76 -9.47 72.78
N LYS A 809 -55.58 -10.38 71.81
CA LYS A 809 -56.09 -11.76 71.88
C LYS A 809 -55.56 -12.51 73.11
N ALA A 810 -54.24 -12.48 73.33
CA ALA A 810 -53.65 -13.11 74.50
C ALA A 810 -54.15 -12.52 75.83
N ALA A 811 -54.36 -11.20 75.88
CA ALA A 811 -54.91 -10.52 77.04
C ALA A 811 -56.35 -10.95 77.34
N ILE A 812 -57.21 -11.07 76.32
CA ILE A 812 -58.59 -11.55 76.46
C ILE A 812 -58.63 -12.97 77.03
N LEU A 813 -57.77 -13.86 76.54
CA LEU A 813 -57.66 -15.23 77.05
C LEU A 813 -57.17 -15.26 78.51
N LYS A 814 -56.21 -14.41 78.87
CA LYS A 814 -55.63 -14.39 80.23
C LYS A 814 -56.54 -13.73 81.27
N LEU A 815 -57.41 -12.81 80.86
CA LEU A 815 -58.28 -12.02 81.74
C LEU A 815 -59.70 -12.59 81.82
N GLU A 816 -59.85 -13.92 81.75
CA GLU A 816 -61.14 -14.62 81.77
C GLU A 816 -62.03 -14.25 82.96
N ASN A 817 -61.43 -14.08 84.15
CA ASN A 817 -62.13 -13.69 85.37
C ASN A 817 -62.79 -12.30 85.30
N LEU A 818 -62.46 -11.48 84.29
CA LEU A 818 -62.98 -10.13 84.11
C LEU A 818 -64.00 -10.03 82.97
N HIS A 819 -64.33 -11.12 82.29
CA HIS A 819 -65.29 -11.09 81.16
C HIS A 819 -66.68 -10.61 81.59
N SER A 820 -67.10 -10.87 82.83
CA SER A 820 -68.36 -10.35 83.40
C SER A 820 -68.30 -8.88 83.80
N SER A 821 -67.13 -8.23 83.72
CA SER A 821 -66.91 -6.84 84.12
C SER A 821 -66.17 -6.05 83.02
N PRO A 822 -66.85 -5.73 81.89
CA PRO A 822 -66.22 -5.14 80.71
C PRO A 822 -65.40 -3.86 80.97
N ALA A 823 -65.83 -2.94 81.84
CA ALA A 823 -65.05 -1.74 82.16
C ALA A 823 -63.71 -2.05 82.87
N GLU A 824 -63.69 -3.03 83.78
CA GLU A 824 -62.47 -3.49 84.47
C GLU A 824 -61.55 -4.21 83.46
N LEU A 825 -62.13 -5.03 82.57
CA LEU A 825 -61.41 -5.70 81.48
C LEU A 825 -60.71 -4.67 80.56
N LEU A 826 -61.41 -3.63 80.10
CA LEU A 826 -60.81 -2.57 79.28
C LEU A 826 -59.73 -1.80 80.04
N SER A 827 -59.91 -1.56 81.35
CA SER A 827 -58.88 -0.92 82.18
C SER A 827 -57.59 -1.74 82.25
N ARG A 828 -57.69 -3.07 82.37
CA ARG A 828 -56.53 -3.98 82.35
C ARG A 828 -55.92 -4.10 80.96
N MET A 829 -56.74 -4.22 79.91
CA MET A 829 -56.25 -4.23 78.54
C MET A 829 -55.54 -2.93 78.18
N HIS A 830 -56.05 -1.78 78.63
CA HIS A 830 -55.40 -0.50 78.45
C HIS A 830 -53.99 -0.49 79.05
N GLN A 831 -53.80 -1.01 80.27
CA GLN A 831 -52.47 -1.08 80.90
C GLN A 831 -51.50 -1.94 80.09
N LEU A 832 -51.95 -3.08 79.56
CA LEU A 832 -51.13 -3.97 78.73
C LEU A 832 -50.74 -3.33 77.39
N ILE A 833 -51.68 -2.65 76.74
CA ILE A 833 -51.45 -1.98 75.46
C ILE A 833 -50.65 -0.68 75.66
N ALA A 834 -50.89 0.09 76.72
CA ALA A 834 -50.16 1.33 77.00
C ALA A 834 -48.66 1.08 77.28
N THR A 835 -48.34 -0.01 77.98
CA THR A 835 -46.94 -0.36 78.30
C THR A 835 -46.16 -0.86 77.09
N THR A 836 -46.79 -1.63 76.20
CA THR A 836 -46.11 -2.22 75.03
C THR A 836 -46.22 -1.33 73.78
N GLY A 837 -47.37 -0.68 73.60
CA GLY A 837 -47.67 0.22 72.48
C GLY A 837 -46.94 1.57 72.52
N GLN A 838 -46.39 1.99 73.67
CA GLN A 838 -45.59 3.22 73.79
C GLN A 838 -44.34 3.22 72.90
N HIS A 839 -43.69 2.06 72.72
CA HIS A 839 -42.51 1.94 71.84
C HIS A 839 -42.87 1.97 70.34
N GLN A 840 -44.13 1.67 69.98
CA GLN A 840 -44.59 1.61 68.58
C GLN A 840 -45.58 2.73 68.22
N LEU A 841 -45.91 3.63 69.16
CA LEU A 841 -46.94 4.68 69.02
C LEU A 841 -48.30 4.15 68.51
N LYS A 842 -48.68 2.94 68.95
CA LYS A 842 -49.94 2.27 68.55
C LYS A 842 -51.00 2.39 69.63
N THR A 843 -52.23 2.69 69.23
CA THR A 843 -53.43 2.67 70.08
C THR A 843 -54.45 1.71 69.50
N MET A 844 -55.34 1.16 70.32
CA MET A 844 -56.37 0.23 69.85
C MET A 844 -57.77 0.76 70.19
N ALA A 845 -58.60 0.96 69.18
CA ALA A 845 -60.04 1.06 69.38
C ALA A 845 -60.55 -0.34 69.75
N PHE A 846 -61.35 -0.48 70.80
CA PHE A 846 -61.79 -1.80 71.25
C PHE A 846 -63.17 -1.72 71.87
N GLN A 847 -63.97 -2.76 71.71
CA GLN A 847 -65.27 -2.87 72.36
C GLN A 847 -65.56 -4.30 72.78
N PHE A 848 -66.27 -4.45 73.90
CA PHE A 848 -66.53 -5.76 74.50
C PHE A 848 -67.96 -5.84 75.03
N PHE A 849 -68.66 -6.91 74.67
CA PHE A 849 -69.97 -7.29 75.17
C PHE A 849 -69.87 -8.59 75.95
N ASN A 850 -70.55 -8.66 77.08
CA ASN A 850 -70.88 -9.91 77.77
C ASN A 850 -72.40 -10.04 77.83
N ILE A 851 -72.94 -11.03 77.12
CA ILE A 851 -74.38 -11.17 76.85
C ILE A 851 -74.88 -12.47 77.46
N ASP A 852 -75.82 -12.41 78.39
CA ASP A 852 -76.59 -13.57 78.80
C ASP A 852 -77.67 -13.83 77.76
N VAL A 853 -77.48 -14.88 76.95
CA VAL A 853 -78.36 -15.18 75.81
C VAL A 853 -79.76 -15.62 76.27
N THR A 854 -79.89 -16.11 77.51
CA THR A 854 -81.17 -16.54 78.09
C THR A 854 -82.07 -15.36 78.43
N THR A 855 -81.49 -14.33 79.07
CA THR A 855 -82.22 -13.14 79.50
C THR A 855 -82.18 -12.03 78.44
N ARG A 856 -81.31 -12.17 77.42
CA ARG A 856 -80.96 -11.15 76.43
C ARG A 856 -80.46 -9.85 77.06
N GLN A 857 -79.87 -9.93 78.25
CA GLN A 857 -79.22 -8.81 78.92
C GLN A 857 -77.72 -8.84 78.66
N ALA A 858 -77.16 -7.68 78.38
CA ALA A 858 -75.74 -7.51 78.11
C ALA A 858 -75.13 -6.38 78.92
N ILE A 859 -73.86 -6.56 79.26
CA ILE A 859 -73.00 -5.50 79.76
C ILE A 859 -72.03 -5.16 78.64
N TYR A 860 -72.00 -3.88 78.26
CA TYR A 860 -71.20 -3.34 77.16
C TYR A 860 -70.20 -2.31 77.68
N SER A 861 -68.97 -2.36 77.18
CA SER A 861 -67.99 -1.28 77.38
C SER A 861 -67.25 -0.99 76.08
N ASN A 862 -66.93 0.29 75.88
CA ASN A 862 -66.25 0.80 74.69
C ASN A 862 -64.96 1.54 75.05
N ALA A 863 -63.92 1.31 74.26
CA ALA A 863 -62.64 2.00 74.27
C ALA A 863 -62.36 2.59 72.89
N GLY A 864 -63.18 3.57 72.47
CA GLY A 864 -62.94 4.37 71.27
C GLY A 864 -63.22 3.66 69.94
N SER A 865 -63.98 2.56 69.98
CA SER A 865 -64.55 1.91 68.79
C SER A 865 -65.81 2.65 68.31
N TRP A 866 -66.21 2.39 67.07
CA TRP A 866 -67.43 2.98 66.51
C TRP A 866 -68.67 2.38 67.18
N PRO A 867 -69.73 3.18 67.41
CA PRO A 867 -70.94 2.70 68.08
C PRO A 867 -71.57 1.51 67.33
N PRO A 868 -71.80 0.37 68.00
CA PRO A 868 -72.56 -0.75 67.45
C PRO A 868 -73.95 -0.32 67.03
N LEU A 869 -74.48 -0.94 65.98
CA LEU A 869 -75.85 -0.70 65.53
C LEU A 869 -76.78 -1.76 66.10
N LEU A 870 -77.94 -1.32 66.60
CA LEU A 870 -79.05 -2.18 66.97
C LEU A 870 -80.16 -2.00 65.93
N ILE A 871 -80.52 -3.09 65.28
CA ILE A 871 -81.54 -3.11 64.23
C ILE A 871 -82.79 -3.78 64.81
N SER A 872 -83.87 -3.03 64.90
CA SER A 872 -85.18 -3.52 65.31
C SER A 872 -86.06 -3.65 64.07
N HIS A 873 -86.34 -4.89 63.67
CA HIS A 873 -87.12 -5.20 62.48
C HIS A 873 -88.57 -4.71 62.60
N ASP A 874 -89.21 -4.97 63.75
CA ASP A 874 -90.61 -4.62 63.98
C ASP A 874 -90.83 -3.10 63.98
N GLN A 875 -89.83 -2.34 64.42
CA GLN A 875 -89.86 -0.88 64.48
C GLN A 875 -89.28 -0.22 63.22
N LYS A 876 -88.74 -1.01 62.27
CA LYS A 876 -88.00 -0.55 61.09
C LYS A 876 -86.97 0.54 61.43
N SER A 877 -86.25 0.37 62.52
CA SER A 877 -85.32 1.37 63.03
C SER A 877 -83.93 0.79 63.24
N VAL A 878 -82.91 1.57 62.86
CA VAL A 878 -81.51 1.32 63.20
C VAL A 878 -81.07 2.39 64.20
N SER A 879 -80.70 1.96 65.40
CA SER A 879 -80.22 2.84 66.47
C SER A 879 -78.76 2.55 66.82
N GLU A 880 -78.08 3.51 67.45
CA GLU A 880 -76.70 3.34 67.92
C GLU A 880 -76.68 3.02 69.42
N ILE A 881 -75.80 2.11 69.81
CA ILE A 881 -75.47 1.89 71.21
C ILE A 881 -74.29 2.82 71.56
N SER A 882 -74.60 4.07 71.88
CA SER A 882 -73.58 5.08 72.16
C SER A 882 -73.04 4.99 73.58
N LEU A 883 -71.76 4.66 73.70
CA LEU A 883 -71.00 4.71 74.94
C LEU A 883 -69.60 5.25 74.62
N PRO A 884 -69.26 6.49 75.02
CA PRO A 884 -67.96 7.06 74.73
C PRO A 884 -66.87 6.46 75.63
N GLY A 885 -65.68 6.26 75.07
CA GLY A 885 -64.49 5.85 75.82
C GLY A 885 -63.21 6.15 75.06
N PRO A 886 -62.07 6.38 75.74
CA PRO A 886 -60.79 6.62 75.06
C PRO A 886 -60.23 5.33 74.44
N ARG A 887 -59.48 5.43 73.34
CA ARG A 887 -58.77 4.26 72.78
C ARG A 887 -57.81 3.65 73.81
N LEU A 888 -57.64 2.33 73.79
CA LEU A 888 -56.66 1.65 74.61
C LEU A 888 -55.25 2.17 74.25
N GLY A 889 -54.44 2.47 75.27
CA GLY A 889 -53.11 3.06 75.10
C GLY A 889 -53.05 4.57 74.81
N ALA A 890 -54.18 5.25 74.57
CA ALA A 890 -54.15 6.65 74.14
C ALA A 890 -53.92 7.69 75.26
N LEU A 891 -54.38 7.41 76.48
CA LEU A 891 -54.32 8.34 77.62
C LEU A 891 -53.55 7.74 78.80
N LYS A 892 -52.85 8.56 79.59
CA LYS A 892 -52.11 8.08 80.78
C LYS A 892 -53.01 7.54 81.91
N ARG A 893 -54.24 8.06 82.02
CA ARG A 893 -55.22 7.70 83.07
C ARG A 893 -56.61 7.59 82.42
N PRO A 894 -56.95 6.44 81.81
CA PRO A 894 -58.25 6.26 81.18
C PRO A 894 -59.34 6.06 82.23
N HIS A 895 -60.58 6.32 81.84
CA HIS A 895 -61.77 5.93 82.60
C HIS A 895 -62.73 5.22 81.64
N PHE A 896 -63.08 3.98 81.97
CA PHE A 896 -64.02 3.16 81.20
C PHE A 896 -65.27 2.92 82.03
N THR A 897 -66.43 3.02 81.41
CA THR A 897 -67.74 2.75 82.01
C THR A 897 -68.40 1.57 81.31
N SER A 898 -69.41 0.98 81.94
CA SER A 898 -70.23 -0.06 81.32
C SER A 898 -71.68 0.39 81.23
N ASN A 899 -72.36 -0.04 80.18
CA ASN A 899 -73.79 0.17 79.97
C ASN A 899 -74.52 -1.18 79.97
N GLU A 900 -75.66 -1.25 80.64
CA GLU A 900 -76.54 -2.43 80.59
C GLU A 900 -77.53 -2.25 79.44
N ILE A 901 -77.65 -3.28 78.61
CA ILE A 901 -78.45 -3.26 77.39
C ILE A 901 -79.32 -4.51 77.40
N SER A 902 -80.60 -4.38 77.04
CA SER A 902 -81.50 -5.52 76.85
C SER A 902 -81.89 -5.61 75.39
N PHE A 903 -81.84 -6.81 74.81
CA PHE A 903 -82.21 -7.06 73.41
C PHE A 903 -83.59 -7.71 73.33
N GLY A 904 -84.40 -7.21 72.38
CA GLY A 904 -85.68 -7.77 72.01
C GLY A 904 -85.56 -9.04 71.15
N LYS A 905 -86.68 -9.76 71.03
CA LYS A 905 -86.81 -10.88 70.09
C LYS A 905 -86.71 -10.35 68.66
N GLY A 906 -85.88 -10.96 67.80
CA GLY A 906 -85.67 -10.54 66.41
C GLY A 906 -84.78 -9.30 66.23
N GLU A 907 -84.26 -8.72 67.32
CA GLU A 907 -83.30 -7.61 67.20
C GLU A 907 -81.93 -8.12 66.78
N THR A 908 -81.22 -7.30 66.00
CA THR A 908 -79.91 -7.65 65.46
C THR A 908 -78.87 -6.64 65.90
N LEU A 909 -77.78 -7.14 66.50
CA LEU A 909 -76.63 -6.38 66.92
C LEU A 909 -75.52 -6.46 65.85
N LEU A 910 -75.02 -5.30 65.42
CA LEU A 910 -73.98 -5.15 64.42
C LEU A 910 -72.73 -4.49 65.03
N LEU A 911 -71.62 -5.22 65.10
CA LEU A 911 -70.31 -4.65 65.46
C LEU A 911 -69.46 -4.57 64.20
N TYR A 912 -68.75 -3.46 64.02
CA TYR A 912 -67.93 -3.23 62.85
C TYR A 912 -66.72 -2.37 63.19
N THR A 913 -65.67 -2.48 62.38
CA THR A 913 -64.49 -1.60 62.45
C THR A 913 -64.62 -0.44 61.47
N ASP A 914 -63.69 0.50 61.58
CA ASP A 914 -63.81 1.78 60.88
C ASP A 914 -63.64 1.68 59.36
N GLY A 915 -63.06 0.60 58.86
CA GLY A 915 -62.92 0.31 57.42
C GLY A 915 -64.24 0.37 56.65
N LEU A 916 -65.36 -0.02 57.26
CA LEU A 916 -66.70 0.02 56.61
C LEU A 916 -67.30 1.41 56.50
N VAL A 917 -66.95 2.32 57.41
CA VAL A 917 -67.50 3.69 57.45
C VAL A 917 -66.55 4.74 56.89
N LYS A 918 -65.24 4.49 56.94
CA LYS A 918 -64.21 5.39 56.41
C LYS A 918 -63.84 5.10 54.97
N ALA A 919 -64.28 3.98 54.38
CA ALA A 919 -64.06 3.70 52.97
C ALA A 919 -64.55 4.87 52.10
N LEU A 920 -63.78 5.19 51.05
CA LEU A 920 -64.14 6.24 50.11
C LEU A 920 -65.04 5.68 49.00
N ASP A 921 -66.17 6.34 48.76
CA ASP A 921 -67.06 6.08 47.64
C ASP A 921 -66.38 6.41 46.28
N MET A 922 -67.07 6.13 45.18
CA MET A 922 -66.56 6.45 43.82
C MET A 922 -66.25 7.94 43.59
N ARG A 923 -66.80 8.85 44.40
CA ARG A 923 -66.57 10.30 44.34
C ARG A 923 -65.44 10.76 45.26
N GLY A 924 -64.84 9.84 46.02
CA GLY A 924 -63.78 10.14 46.98
C GLY A 924 -64.28 10.70 48.32
N GLN A 925 -65.55 10.53 48.66
CA GLN A 925 -66.14 10.92 49.96
C GLN A 925 -66.25 9.70 50.88
N MET A 926 -66.04 9.87 52.19
CA MET A 926 -66.23 8.79 53.15
C MET A 926 -67.71 8.36 53.15
N ILE A 927 -67.97 7.05 53.16
CA ILE A 927 -69.33 6.49 53.28
C ILE A 927 -70.02 7.10 54.51
N GLY A 928 -69.33 7.12 55.65
CA GLY A 928 -69.83 7.67 56.90
C GLY A 928 -70.90 6.81 57.56
N LEU A 929 -71.11 7.06 58.86
CA LEU A 929 -72.02 6.27 59.69
C LEU A 929 -73.47 6.31 59.20
N GLU A 930 -73.96 7.47 58.77
CA GLU A 930 -75.35 7.62 58.33
C GLU A 930 -75.68 6.82 57.06
N ASN A 931 -74.76 6.77 56.10
CA ASN A 931 -74.99 5.95 54.90
C ASN A 931 -74.80 4.46 55.22
N PHE A 932 -73.89 4.10 56.13
CA PHE A 932 -73.76 2.72 56.58
C PHE A 932 -75.03 2.22 57.30
N LYS A 933 -75.66 3.04 58.14
CA LYS A 933 -76.97 2.73 58.74
C LYS A 933 -78.06 2.51 57.70
N LYS A 934 -78.14 3.37 56.68
CA LYS A 934 -79.10 3.21 55.58
C LYS A 934 -78.85 1.89 54.83
N MET A 935 -77.59 1.60 54.55
CA MET A 935 -77.19 0.35 53.89
C MET A 935 -77.57 -0.88 54.73
N ALA A 936 -77.33 -0.84 56.04
CA ALA A 936 -77.71 -1.90 56.96
C ALA A 936 -79.25 -2.06 57.05
N ALA A 937 -80.01 -0.96 57.02
CA ALA A 937 -81.47 -0.99 57.03
C ALA A 937 -82.07 -1.57 55.73
N GLU A 938 -81.49 -1.21 54.57
CA GLU A 938 -81.99 -1.60 53.24
C GLU A 938 -81.67 -3.06 52.88
N ASN A 939 -80.62 -3.64 53.47
CA ASN A 939 -80.11 -4.97 53.14
C ASN A 939 -80.27 -5.98 54.29
N PHE A 940 -81.15 -5.70 55.26
CA PHE A 940 -81.36 -6.59 56.40
C PHE A 940 -81.91 -7.96 55.98
N ASP A 941 -81.38 -9.03 56.59
CA ASP A 941 -81.90 -10.40 56.47
C ASP A 941 -81.88 -11.10 57.84
N PRO A 942 -82.92 -11.88 58.21
CA PRO A 942 -82.94 -12.65 59.46
C PRO A 942 -81.81 -13.70 59.57
N ALA A 943 -81.28 -14.17 58.44
CA ALA A 943 -80.12 -15.05 58.43
C ALA A 943 -78.84 -14.20 58.43
N PRO A 944 -78.01 -14.25 59.50
CA PRO A 944 -76.87 -13.34 59.65
C PRO A 944 -75.80 -13.48 58.56
N GLN A 945 -75.65 -14.67 57.97
CA GLN A 945 -74.74 -14.86 56.83
C GLN A 945 -75.25 -14.17 55.56
N VAL A 946 -76.55 -14.29 55.27
CA VAL A 946 -77.16 -13.65 54.10
C VAL A 946 -77.12 -12.13 54.26
N PHE A 947 -77.38 -11.63 55.47
CA PHE A 947 -77.27 -10.21 55.78
C PHE A 947 -75.84 -9.71 55.57
N PHE A 948 -74.84 -10.45 56.04
CA PHE A 948 -73.44 -10.11 55.80
C PHE A 948 -73.12 -10.01 54.32
N ASP A 949 -73.49 -11.01 53.52
CA ASP A 949 -73.17 -11.06 52.09
C ASP A 949 -73.83 -9.90 51.33
N GLN A 950 -75.10 -9.57 51.64
CA GLN A 950 -75.82 -8.46 51.04
C GLN A 950 -75.21 -7.10 51.43
N LEU A 951 -74.88 -6.91 52.71
CA LEU A 951 -74.28 -5.67 53.21
C LEU A 951 -72.88 -5.43 52.61
N MET A 952 -72.05 -6.48 52.53
CA MET A 952 -70.73 -6.39 51.91
C MET A 952 -70.79 -6.16 50.40
N ALA A 953 -71.76 -6.76 49.69
CA ALA A 953 -71.98 -6.50 48.27
C ALA A 953 -72.40 -5.05 48.01
N ALA A 954 -73.32 -4.51 48.82
CA ALA A 954 -73.74 -3.10 48.75
C ALA A 954 -72.56 -2.16 49.00
N HIS A 955 -71.72 -2.46 50.01
CA HIS A 955 -70.50 -1.69 50.30
C HIS A 955 -69.49 -1.73 49.12
N SER A 956 -69.28 -2.88 48.50
CA SER A 956 -68.36 -3.04 47.35
C SER A 956 -68.82 -2.24 46.12
N LEU A 957 -70.12 -2.27 45.82
CA LEU A 957 -70.70 -1.49 44.72
C LEU A 957 -70.51 0.02 44.93
N LEU A 958 -70.72 0.50 46.16
CA LEU A 958 -70.65 1.92 46.49
C LEU A 958 -69.20 2.47 46.44
N THR A 959 -68.22 1.60 46.70
CA THR A 959 -66.78 1.89 46.59
C THR A 959 -66.21 1.64 45.18
N GLY A 960 -67.03 1.18 44.23
CA GLY A 960 -66.66 0.96 42.83
C GLY A 960 -65.84 -0.32 42.60
N ASN A 961 -66.09 -1.37 43.39
CA ASN A 961 -65.36 -2.64 43.36
C ASN A 961 -63.83 -2.47 43.51
N ARG A 962 -63.39 -1.42 44.23
CA ARG A 962 -61.98 -1.21 44.57
C ARG A 962 -61.55 -2.22 45.64
N GLU A 963 -60.26 -2.53 45.68
CA GLU A 963 -59.66 -3.24 46.81
C GLU A 963 -59.93 -2.49 48.14
N LEU A 964 -60.02 -3.24 49.24
CA LEU A 964 -60.28 -2.70 50.57
C LEU A 964 -59.25 -1.60 50.92
N GLN A 965 -59.75 -0.46 51.38
CA GLN A 965 -58.92 0.70 51.69
C GLN A 965 -58.37 0.69 53.13
N ASP A 966 -58.96 -0.13 54.00
CA ASP A 966 -58.47 -0.43 55.35
C ASP A 966 -58.90 -1.84 55.75
N ASP A 967 -58.39 -2.34 56.88
CA ASP A 967 -58.89 -3.59 57.46
C ASP A 967 -60.37 -3.45 57.82
N THR A 968 -61.13 -4.51 57.57
CA THR A 968 -62.61 -4.47 57.65
C THR A 968 -63.13 -5.69 58.38
N THR A 969 -63.78 -5.46 59.51
CA THR A 969 -64.38 -6.49 60.36
C THR A 969 -65.85 -6.21 60.58
N LEU A 970 -66.66 -7.26 60.53
CA LEU A 970 -68.10 -7.19 60.76
C LEU A 970 -68.57 -8.43 61.53
N ILE A 971 -69.31 -8.21 62.62
CA ILE A 971 -70.00 -9.23 63.43
C ILE A 971 -71.49 -8.91 63.43
N ILE A 972 -72.31 -9.90 63.11
CA ILE A 972 -73.76 -9.85 63.10
C ILE A 972 -74.29 -10.86 64.10
N VAL A 973 -75.13 -10.42 65.04
CA VAL A 973 -75.81 -11.29 66.00
C VAL A 973 -77.31 -11.04 65.98
N VAL A 974 -78.10 -12.05 65.64
CA VAL A 974 -79.57 -12.00 65.60
C VAL A 974 -80.12 -12.73 66.82
N PHE A 975 -80.93 -12.07 67.65
CA PHE A 975 -81.51 -12.66 68.86
C PHE A 975 -82.89 -13.28 68.56
N ASN A 976 -83.11 -14.53 68.99
CA ASN A 976 -84.31 -15.30 68.71
C ASN A 976 -85.41 -15.18 69.75
#